data_AF-A0AAD3HJQ2-F1
#
_entry.id   AF-A0AAD3HJQ2-F1
#
_cell.length_a   1.000
_cell.length_b   1.000
_cell.length_c   1.000
_cell.angle_alpha   90.00
_cell.angle_beta   90.00
_cell.angle_gamma   90.00
#
_symmetry.space_group_name_H-M   'P 1'
#
loop_
_entity.id
_entity.type
_entity.pdbx_description
1 polymer ?
#
loop_
_entity_poly.entity_id
_entity_poly.type
_entity_poly.pdbx_seq_one_letter_code
_entity_poly.pdbx_strand_id
1 'polypeptide(L)'
;MSLPWAPTCFLVCDAATLRKHVISHIVILMAVFSFSRRLSAEFVEYSDLLQSHPDNGLRLLALGDPYQSFHREPPLVLDPNFLDYYGGLGYLNVEFNARGDNTYHGSSAQYVAALRNASVCGSEGDVWDGNGRLYRANSWIRHPHAKLEAWRDEAESFGVRHYSRLASAVHRVSFMYFHFMTEVIPKVAKYAPFLAADPELKLLTYGSNFEQAWLRRLGIRDSQLVTFNPLYAYQADELLLTNPVNISRTPREDLLKALSIMGLPPPLPSNQRTSLVYVSRRLASDRTQTNEDSLLDALRHEATSHGLQLVVHEGSPDMGTDAVIDMFRRARVVMGPNGAGLAHMMFAAPATILIELMFINNTGMDLWHLTAALNQSYYMVPLPRSYWLDPGSDVPIEQAVSTLRWALGVQGGVRPACPRGSGPSSAFNEGSCSACPPGTFSTGYDAQCLECSPGWVAERKGSGYCRVCPSSTYANGSVYCVACPSGTLAAMPGSTRPDECLDPDTLAQVKQRWLPEQRVAAKVSAYYQAVTRHRQHNQSFDELPKALQNRVLSELDACSGGYPSSSYGCNIAPQSAQETTQLPSTPEVPWADLQSQSKASFLTIPIMIAVIGGVIGLLVLLATIGVFYRRGRLSSQVAPDRSAPARTGSADTESGQPVPATFFEAARRDLGSSEPAASEGQPAAGNGPPAGPARPSKLPPLPEANYRRAIGS
;
A
#
# COMPACT_ATOMS: atom_id res chain seq x y z
N MET A 1 -33.81 -34.46 61.51
CA MET A 1 -33.70 -34.39 62.99
C MET A 1 -32.38 -33.69 63.33
N SER A 2 -32.35 -32.91 64.42
CA SER A 2 -31.19 -32.51 65.24
C SER A 2 -29.80 -32.31 64.60
N LEU A 3 -29.32 -31.06 64.65
CA LEU A 3 -27.89 -30.70 64.76
C LEU A 3 -27.38 -30.86 66.20
N PRO A 4 -26.08 -31.13 66.38
CA PRO A 4 -25.25 -30.41 67.39
C PRO A 4 -23.98 -29.83 66.73
N TRP A 5 -23.55 -28.57 66.92
CA TRP A 5 -23.20 -27.76 68.10
C TRP A 5 -21.73 -27.82 68.55
N ALA A 6 -20.95 -26.82 68.07
CA ALA A 6 -19.85 -26.12 68.76
C ALA A 6 -18.52 -26.88 69.06
N PRO A 7 -17.40 -26.19 69.41
CA PRO A 7 -17.19 -24.72 69.48
C PRO A 7 -16.06 -24.16 68.57
N THR A 8 -15.97 -22.83 68.50
CA THR A 8 -14.89 -22.07 67.85
C THR A 8 -13.79 -21.66 68.82
N CYS A 9 -12.55 -21.59 68.34
CA CYS A 9 -11.44 -20.90 69.03
C CYS A 9 -11.09 -19.58 68.31
N PHE A 10 -10.85 -18.52 69.09
CA PHE A 10 -10.30 -17.27 68.58
C PHE A 10 -8.77 -17.36 68.45
N LEU A 11 -8.23 -16.77 67.38
CA LEU A 11 -6.80 -16.48 67.23
C LEU A 11 -6.64 -14.99 66.92
N VAL A 12 -6.01 -14.25 67.85
CA VAL A 12 -5.80 -12.81 67.73
C VAL A 12 -4.52 -12.55 66.95
N CYS A 13 -4.61 -11.86 65.81
CA CYS A 13 -3.44 -11.41 65.04
C CYS A 13 -3.09 -9.95 65.39
N ASP A 14 -1.81 -9.70 65.67
CA ASP A 14 -1.29 -8.37 66.02
C ASP A 14 -1.32 -7.41 64.80
N ALA A 15 -1.85 -6.20 65.02
CA ALA A 15 -1.91 -5.13 64.05
C ALA A 15 -0.52 -4.63 63.58
N ALA A 16 0.53 -4.78 64.40
CA ALA A 16 1.90 -4.42 64.02
C ALA A 16 2.42 -5.32 62.87
N THR A 17 2.13 -6.62 62.95
CA THR A 17 2.46 -7.61 61.90
C THR A 17 1.66 -7.36 60.64
N LEU A 18 0.36 -7.04 60.78
CA LEU A 18 -0.50 -6.70 59.65
C LEU A 18 0.01 -5.48 58.87
N ARG A 19 0.42 -4.40 59.57
CA ARG A 19 1.02 -3.21 58.92
C ARG A 19 2.27 -3.53 58.11
N LYS A 20 3.19 -4.38 58.62
CA LYS A 20 4.41 -4.75 57.89
C LYS A 20 4.11 -5.55 56.62
N HIS A 21 3.18 -6.50 56.67
CA HIS A 21 2.77 -7.24 55.48
C HIS A 21 2.04 -6.36 54.46
N VAL A 22 1.15 -5.46 54.89
CA VAL A 22 0.46 -4.51 53.99
C VAL A 22 1.45 -3.58 53.30
N ILE A 23 2.43 -3.00 54.02
CA ILE A 23 3.45 -2.14 53.41
C ILE A 23 4.31 -2.92 52.42
N SER A 24 4.74 -4.14 52.77
CA SER A 24 5.50 -5.00 51.84
C SER A 24 4.69 -5.36 50.59
N HIS A 25 3.40 -5.67 50.72
CA HIS A 25 2.53 -5.94 49.57
C HIS A 25 2.26 -4.70 48.73
N ILE A 26 2.18 -3.49 49.32
CA ILE A 26 2.06 -2.24 48.56
C ILE A 26 3.36 -1.93 47.81
N VAL A 27 4.53 -2.13 48.43
CA VAL A 27 5.83 -1.96 47.75
C VAL A 27 6.01 -2.99 46.64
N ILE A 28 5.64 -4.26 46.86
CA ILE A 28 5.65 -5.30 45.82
C ILE A 28 4.63 -4.97 44.72
N LEU A 29 3.43 -4.48 45.04
CA LEU A 29 2.44 -4.05 44.04
C LEU A 29 2.94 -2.84 43.24
N MET A 30 3.56 -1.84 43.87
CA MET A 30 4.14 -0.68 43.15
C MET A 30 5.35 -1.10 42.31
N ALA A 31 6.19 -2.01 42.80
CA ALA A 31 7.28 -2.59 42.02
C ALA A 31 6.72 -3.39 40.83
N VAL A 32 5.70 -4.23 41.03
CA VAL A 32 5.04 -5.00 39.96
C VAL A 32 4.28 -4.09 38.99
N PHE A 33 3.69 -2.97 39.41
CA PHE A 33 3.08 -1.97 38.51
C PHE A 33 4.14 -1.16 37.73
N SER A 34 5.29 -0.86 38.34
CA SER A 34 6.41 -0.20 37.67
C SER A 34 7.12 -1.16 36.69
N PHE A 35 7.21 -2.43 37.06
CA PHE A 35 7.82 -3.50 36.25
C PHE A 35 6.87 -3.96 35.13
N SER A 36 5.55 -4.01 35.35
CA SER A 36 4.58 -4.30 34.29
C SER A 36 4.52 -3.16 33.27
N ARG A 37 4.50 -1.89 33.71
CA ARG A 37 4.69 -0.72 32.81
C ARG A 37 6.03 -0.70 32.07
N ARG A 38 7.04 -1.45 32.54
CA ARG A 38 8.33 -1.64 31.85
C ARG A 38 8.41 -2.92 31.01
N LEU A 39 7.39 -3.79 31.07
CA LEU A 39 7.32 -5.05 30.32
C LEU A 39 6.22 -5.07 29.25
N SER A 40 5.23 -4.19 29.34
CA SER A 40 4.46 -3.76 28.17
C SER A 40 5.33 -2.84 27.33
N ALA A 41 6.01 -3.39 26.32
CA ALA A 41 6.58 -2.59 25.24
C ALA A 41 5.42 -1.97 24.44
N GLU A 42 4.99 -0.77 24.82
CA GLU A 42 3.88 -0.10 24.16
C GLU A 42 4.25 0.22 22.71
N PHE A 43 3.51 -0.38 21.78
CA PHE A 43 3.64 -0.17 20.35
C PHE A 43 2.89 1.10 19.95
N VAL A 44 3.54 1.93 19.15
CA VAL A 44 2.99 3.23 18.78
C VAL A 44 1.92 3.04 17.71
N GLU A 45 0.71 3.52 18.00
CA GLU A 45 -0.40 3.62 17.05
C GLU A 45 -0.43 5.01 16.41
N TYR A 46 -1.00 5.13 15.21
CA TYR A 46 -1.04 6.39 14.47
C TYR A 46 -1.97 7.39 15.16
N SER A 47 -1.39 8.36 15.86
CA SER A 47 -2.14 9.46 16.43
C SER A 47 -2.47 10.50 15.35
N ASP A 48 -3.74 10.53 14.96
CA ASP A 48 -4.32 11.73 14.35
C ASP A 48 -4.33 12.84 15.42
N LEU A 49 -3.74 14.01 15.11
CA LEU A 49 -3.67 15.16 16.01
C LEU A 49 -5.06 15.67 16.44
N LEU A 50 -6.11 15.44 15.64
CA LEU A 50 -7.50 15.75 16.01
C LEU A 50 -8.09 14.79 17.06
N GLN A 51 -7.51 13.59 17.20
CA GLN A 51 -7.91 12.58 18.18
C GLN A 51 -7.03 12.62 19.43
N SER A 52 -5.78 13.11 19.31
CA SER A 52 -4.96 13.46 20.45
C SER A 52 -5.60 14.60 21.25
N HIS A 53 -5.77 14.46 22.57
CA HIS A 53 -6.23 15.55 23.43
C HIS A 53 -5.12 16.61 23.54
N PRO A 54 -5.27 17.82 22.95
CA PRO A 54 -4.16 18.75 22.88
C PRO A 54 -4.18 19.73 24.06
N ASP A 55 -3.07 19.81 24.77
CA ASP A 55 -2.74 20.99 25.58
C ASP A 55 -2.43 22.20 24.66
N ASN A 56 -2.06 23.34 25.25
CA ASN A 56 -1.78 24.62 24.58
C ASN A 56 -0.67 24.63 23.49
N GLY A 57 -0.12 23.47 23.12
CA GLY A 57 0.95 23.30 22.12
C GLY A 57 0.47 23.09 20.68
N LEU A 58 -0.76 22.61 20.45
CA LEU A 58 -1.32 22.37 19.11
C LEU A 58 -2.19 23.55 18.65
N ARG A 59 -2.06 23.94 17.37
CA ARG A 59 -2.90 24.95 16.72
C ARG A 59 -3.30 24.49 15.32
N LEU A 60 -4.59 24.32 15.04
CA LEU A 60 -5.07 24.11 13.68
C LEU A 60 -4.89 25.40 12.86
N LEU A 61 -4.28 25.29 11.68
CA LEU A 61 -4.06 26.39 10.74
C LEU A 61 -5.09 26.37 9.60
N ALA A 62 -5.47 25.17 9.18
CA ALA A 62 -6.58 24.91 8.26
C ALA A 62 -7.25 23.60 8.67
N LEU A 63 -8.58 23.56 8.56
CA LEU A 63 -9.40 22.36 8.71
C LEU A 63 -10.44 22.38 7.59
N GLY A 64 -10.59 21.24 6.92
CA GLY A 64 -11.62 20.97 5.91
C GLY A 64 -12.32 19.65 6.23
N ASP A 65 -13.15 19.19 5.30
CA ASP A 65 -14.03 18.04 5.54
C ASP A 65 -13.27 16.71 5.76
N PRO A 66 -13.89 15.74 6.47
CA PRO A 66 -13.50 14.34 6.45
C PRO A 66 -13.34 13.79 5.03
N TYR A 67 -12.33 12.94 4.81
CA TYR A 67 -12.16 12.28 3.51
C TYR A 67 -13.36 11.39 3.18
N GLN A 68 -13.85 11.49 1.95
CA GLN A 68 -14.98 10.70 1.51
C GLN A 68 -14.55 9.26 1.24
N SER A 69 -15.36 8.31 1.71
CA SER A 69 -15.17 6.90 1.35
C SER A 69 -15.48 6.70 -0.15
N PHE A 70 -14.72 5.85 -0.83
CA PHE A 70 -14.99 5.52 -2.23
C PHE A 70 -14.69 4.05 -2.55
N HIS A 71 -15.52 3.46 -3.41
CA HIS A 71 -15.32 2.08 -3.82
C HIS A 71 -14.06 1.94 -4.68
N ARG A 72 -13.32 0.85 -4.49
CA ARG A 72 -12.20 0.44 -5.35
C ARG A 72 -12.61 -0.84 -6.08
N GLU A 73 -13.05 -0.69 -7.33
CA GLU A 73 -13.45 -1.81 -8.19
C GLU A 73 -12.34 -2.87 -8.26
N PRO A 74 -12.63 -4.18 -8.14
CA PRO A 74 -11.61 -5.23 -8.20
C PRO A 74 -10.76 -5.18 -9.49
N PRO A 75 -9.46 -5.50 -9.43
CA PRO A 75 -8.59 -5.49 -10.61
C PRO A 75 -9.11 -6.32 -11.79
N LEU A 76 -9.05 -5.75 -13.00
CA LEU A 76 -9.50 -6.45 -14.19
C LEU A 76 -8.39 -7.36 -14.75
N VAL A 77 -8.52 -8.67 -14.47
CA VAL A 77 -7.59 -9.73 -14.89
C VAL A 77 -8.30 -10.68 -15.88
N LEU A 78 -7.56 -11.24 -16.84
CA LEU A 78 -8.12 -12.16 -17.85
C LEU A 78 -8.67 -13.47 -17.26
N ASP A 79 -7.96 -14.06 -16.30
CA ASP A 79 -8.41 -15.19 -15.49
C ASP A 79 -9.20 -14.65 -14.27
N PRO A 80 -10.53 -14.86 -14.19
CA PRO A 80 -11.34 -14.34 -13.10
C PRO A 80 -11.04 -15.02 -11.75
N ASN A 81 -10.36 -16.17 -11.74
CA ASN A 81 -10.00 -16.89 -10.52
C ASN A 81 -8.64 -16.43 -9.96
N PHE A 82 -7.85 -15.64 -10.73
CA PHE A 82 -6.49 -15.28 -10.39
C PHE A 82 -6.39 -14.55 -9.03
N LEU A 83 -7.23 -13.53 -8.85
CA LEU A 83 -7.26 -12.72 -7.63
C LEU A 83 -7.68 -13.52 -6.40
N ASP A 84 -8.63 -14.43 -6.60
CA ASP A 84 -9.15 -15.34 -5.57
C ASP A 84 -8.08 -16.32 -5.10
N TYR A 85 -7.36 -16.94 -6.04
CA TYR A 85 -6.33 -17.94 -5.77
C TYR A 85 -5.03 -17.32 -5.24
N TYR A 86 -4.45 -16.33 -5.93
CA TYR A 86 -3.18 -15.75 -5.54
C TYR A 86 -3.32 -14.72 -4.39
N GLY A 87 -4.48 -14.07 -4.26
CA GLY A 87 -4.81 -13.29 -3.07
C GLY A 87 -4.97 -14.16 -1.83
N GLY A 88 -5.67 -15.30 -1.94
CA GLY A 88 -5.80 -16.29 -0.85
C GLY A 88 -4.48 -16.92 -0.40
N LEU A 89 -3.43 -16.85 -1.22
CA LEU A 89 -2.06 -17.27 -0.89
C LEU A 89 -1.19 -16.15 -0.29
N GLY A 90 -1.75 -14.95 -0.05
CA GLY A 90 -1.04 -13.81 0.53
C GLY A 90 -0.09 -13.10 -0.42
N TYR A 91 -0.12 -13.41 -1.73
CA TYR A 91 0.74 -12.76 -2.72
C TYR A 91 0.28 -11.35 -3.10
N LEU A 92 -1.03 -11.06 -3.01
CA LEU A 92 -1.62 -9.75 -3.23
C LEU A 92 -1.67 -8.98 -1.91
N ASN A 93 -0.78 -7.99 -1.76
CA ASN A 93 -0.51 -7.38 -0.47
C ASN A 93 -1.24 -6.03 -0.30
N VAL A 94 -1.53 -5.69 0.96
CA VAL A 94 -2.17 -4.44 1.43
C VAL A 94 -3.63 -4.22 0.97
N GLU A 95 -4.57 -4.67 1.80
CA GLU A 95 -6.01 -4.29 1.81
C GLU A 95 -6.93 -4.80 0.67
N PHE A 96 -6.45 -5.55 -0.31
CA PHE A 96 -7.34 -6.15 -1.31
C PHE A 96 -8.11 -7.36 -0.75
N ASN A 97 -9.42 -7.42 -0.99
CA ASN A 97 -10.30 -8.52 -0.58
C ASN A 97 -11.06 -9.09 -1.79
N ALA A 98 -10.64 -10.26 -2.28
CA ALA A 98 -11.21 -10.86 -3.49
C ALA A 98 -12.72 -11.18 -3.41
N ARG A 99 -13.28 -11.31 -2.20
CA ARG A 99 -14.67 -11.77 -1.96
C ARG A 99 -15.46 -10.87 -1.00
N GLY A 100 -15.03 -9.63 -0.81
CA GLY A 100 -15.64 -8.72 0.15
C GLY A 100 -15.43 -7.26 -0.20
N ASP A 101 -15.66 -6.38 0.78
CA ASP A 101 -15.55 -4.95 0.54
C ASP A 101 -14.09 -4.52 0.29
N ASN A 102 -13.92 -3.74 -0.77
CA ASN A 102 -12.66 -3.12 -1.18
C ASN A 102 -12.71 -1.59 -1.02
N THR A 103 -13.81 -1.03 -0.51
CA THR A 103 -14.00 0.41 -0.31
C THR A 103 -12.85 1.02 0.50
N TYR A 104 -12.31 2.13 0.01
CA TYR A 104 -11.43 2.99 0.79
C TYR A 104 -12.28 3.79 1.78
N HIS A 105 -11.91 3.77 3.05
CA HIS A 105 -12.56 4.55 4.10
C HIS A 105 -11.67 5.70 4.57
N GLY A 106 -12.19 6.92 4.49
CA GLY A 106 -11.53 8.10 5.02
C GLY A 106 -11.46 8.06 6.56
N SER A 107 -10.24 8.01 7.11
CA SER A 107 -9.99 7.83 8.55
C SER A 107 -9.71 9.14 9.33
N SER A 108 -9.64 10.28 8.63
CA SER A 108 -9.26 11.58 9.19
C SER A 108 -9.92 12.73 8.41
N ALA A 109 -9.71 13.96 8.87
CA ALA A 109 -10.10 15.17 8.17
C ALA A 109 -8.91 15.83 7.45
N GLN A 110 -9.20 16.66 6.45
CA GLN A 110 -8.19 17.49 5.81
C GLN A 110 -7.72 18.57 6.79
N TYR A 111 -6.45 18.57 7.21
CA TYR A 111 -5.91 19.68 7.99
C TYR A 111 -4.45 20.01 7.72
N VAL A 112 -4.10 21.24 8.09
CA VAL A 112 -2.73 21.66 8.43
C VAL A 112 -2.75 22.13 9.88
N ALA A 113 -1.87 21.58 10.69
CA ALA A 113 -1.73 21.90 12.11
C ALA A 113 -0.30 22.34 12.42
N ALA A 114 -0.13 23.14 13.46
CA ALA A 114 1.14 23.60 13.99
C ALA A 114 1.33 23.06 15.41
N LEU A 115 2.46 22.38 15.66
CA LEU A 115 2.96 22.04 16.99
C LEU A 115 4.02 23.06 17.42
N ARG A 116 3.98 23.48 18.68
CA ARG A 116 5.03 24.32 19.29
C ARG A 116 6.20 23.46 19.79
N ASN A 117 7.42 23.97 19.62
CA ASN A 117 8.66 23.38 20.14
C ASN A 117 8.79 21.88 19.83
N ALA A 118 8.66 21.50 18.56
CA ALA A 118 8.63 20.10 18.13
C ALA A 118 9.77 19.76 17.17
N SER A 119 10.17 18.50 17.07
CA SER A 119 11.27 18.03 16.22
C SER A 119 10.87 16.91 15.28
N VAL A 120 11.52 16.85 14.11
CA VAL A 120 11.45 15.71 13.17
C VAL A 120 12.76 14.93 13.27
N CYS A 121 12.67 13.64 13.60
CA CYS A 121 13.81 12.76 13.86
C CYS A 121 13.65 11.39 13.18
N GLY A 122 14.76 10.67 12.97
CA GLY A 122 14.77 9.30 12.46
C GLY A 122 14.36 9.13 10.99
N SER A 123 14.67 7.97 10.43
CA SER A 123 14.44 7.60 9.01
C SER A 123 12.97 7.53 8.59
N GLU A 124 12.05 7.41 9.54
CA GLU A 124 10.61 7.36 9.28
C GLU A 124 9.94 8.75 9.32
N GLY A 125 10.68 9.82 9.65
CA GLY A 125 10.14 11.18 9.77
C GLY A 125 9.28 11.37 11.01
N ASP A 126 9.69 10.77 12.13
CA ASP A 126 8.96 10.77 13.39
C ASP A 126 8.95 12.14 14.05
N VAL A 127 7.79 12.57 14.55
CA VAL A 127 7.62 13.91 15.10
C VAL A 127 7.42 13.87 16.61
N TRP A 128 8.24 14.60 17.34
CA TRP A 128 8.21 14.68 18.80
C TRP A 128 7.82 16.10 19.25
N ASP A 129 6.84 16.25 20.15
CA ASP A 129 6.60 17.55 20.79
C ASP A 129 7.54 17.80 21.98
N GLY A 130 7.55 19.03 22.50
CA GLY A 130 8.34 19.42 23.68
C GLY A 130 7.94 18.73 24.99
N ASN A 131 6.94 17.85 25.00
CA ASN A 131 6.56 16.98 26.12
C ASN A 131 7.02 15.52 25.90
N GLY A 132 7.69 15.22 24.77
CA GLY A 132 8.10 13.87 24.38
C GLY A 132 6.98 13.03 23.75
N ARG A 133 5.85 13.64 23.33
CA ARG A 133 4.78 12.92 22.63
C ARG A 133 5.14 12.68 21.17
N LEU A 134 4.97 11.45 20.72
CA LEU A 134 5.27 11.01 19.36
C LEU A 134 4.02 11.04 18.45
N TYR A 135 4.17 11.68 17.30
CA TYR A 135 3.20 11.74 16.21
C TYR A 135 3.82 11.16 14.94
N ARG A 136 3.13 10.19 14.30
CA ARG A 136 3.65 9.45 13.15
C ARG A 136 2.77 9.69 11.93
N ALA A 137 3.31 10.34 10.90
CA ALA A 137 2.51 10.77 9.74
C ALA A 137 2.13 9.63 8.79
N ASN A 138 3.00 8.62 8.64
CA ASN A 138 2.80 7.46 7.77
C ASN A 138 3.89 6.38 8.00
N SER A 139 3.51 5.14 8.34
CA SER A 139 4.42 3.98 8.24
C SER A 139 3.67 2.65 8.06
N TRP A 140 4.39 1.65 7.53
CA TRP A 140 3.89 0.27 7.36
C TRP A 140 4.12 -0.60 8.60
N ILE A 141 5.06 -0.20 9.47
CA ILE A 141 5.63 -1.03 10.53
C ILE A 141 5.35 -0.39 11.90
N ARG A 142 4.90 -1.21 12.86
CA ARG A 142 4.79 -0.83 14.27
C ARG A 142 6.12 -1.16 14.97
N HIS A 143 6.80 -0.13 15.46
CA HIS A 143 7.96 -0.28 16.35
C HIS A 143 7.56 0.03 17.81
N PRO A 144 8.25 -0.54 18.81
CA PRO A 144 8.10 -0.14 20.21
C PRO A 144 8.48 1.33 20.42
N HIS A 145 7.79 2.05 21.30
CA HIS A 145 8.09 3.46 21.59
C HIS A 145 9.57 3.69 21.94
N ALA A 146 10.13 2.89 22.86
CA ALA A 146 11.52 2.97 23.30
C ALA A 146 12.57 2.78 22.18
N LYS A 147 12.21 2.13 21.06
CA LYS A 147 13.10 2.00 19.89
C LYS A 147 13.14 3.29 19.07
N LEU A 148 12.00 3.98 18.95
CA LEU A 148 11.89 5.27 18.29
C LEU A 148 12.51 6.40 19.15
N GLU A 149 12.40 6.31 20.48
CA GLU A 149 13.15 7.18 21.41
C GLU A 149 14.66 7.01 21.22
N ALA A 150 15.17 5.77 21.18
CA ALA A 150 16.59 5.54 20.93
C ALA A 150 17.07 6.07 19.56
N TRP A 151 16.23 6.06 18.52
CA TRP A 151 16.53 6.68 17.22
C TRP A 151 16.44 8.21 17.23
N ARG A 152 15.58 8.81 18.08
CA ARG A 152 15.59 10.26 18.34
C ARG A 152 16.89 10.67 19.03
N ASP A 153 17.22 10.00 20.13
CA ASP A 153 18.41 10.30 20.94
C ASP A 153 19.71 10.10 20.13
N GLU A 154 19.74 9.10 19.25
CA GLU A 154 20.78 8.93 18.22
C GLU A 154 20.89 10.17 17.32
N ALA A 155 19.79 10.60 16.69
CA ALA A 155 19.79 11.73 15.77
C ALA A 155 20.11 13.07 16.45
N GLU A 156 19.74 13.25 17.72
CA GLU A 156 20.13 14.40 18.54
C GLU A 156 21.63 14.39 18.88
N SER A 157 22.24 13.20 19.09
CA SER A 157 23.68 13.07 19.39
C SER A 157 24.59 13.43 18.21
N PHE A 158 24.13 13.26 16.97
CA PHE A 158 24.80 13.77 15.76
C PHE A 158 24.60 15.29 15.57
N GLY A 159 23.48 15.83 16.06
CA GLY A 159 23.24 17.26 16.19
C GLY A 159 21.81 17.70 15.88
N VAL A 160 21.37 18.76 16.55
CA VAL A 160 20.06 19.40 16.34
C VAL A 160 20.18 20.58 15.37
N ARG A 161 19.29 20.63 14.38
CA ARG A 161 19.13 21.75 13.43
C ARG A 161 17.85 22.51 13.78
N HIS A 162 17.98 23.74 14.25
CA HIS A 162 16.86 24.57 14.70
C HIS A 162 16.34 25.51 13.59
N TYR A 163 15.01 25.72 13.56
CA TYR A 163 14.31 26.61 12.64
C TYR A 163 13.16 27.33 13.36
N SER A 164 12.91 28.61 13.10
CA SER A 164 11.75 29.28 13.71
C SER A 164 10.40 28.74 13.19
N ARG A 165 10.31 28.41 11.90
CA ARG A 165 9.12 27.78 11.29
C ARG A 165 9.52 26.74 10.25
N LEU A 166 8.97 25.54 10.38
CA LEU A 166 9.29 24.41 9.49
C LEU A 166 8.01 23.65 9.14
N ALA A 167 7.84 23.18 7.91
CA ALA A 167 6.80 22.25 7.50
C ALA A 167 7.43 20.90 7.14
N SER A 168 6.92 19.79 7.67
CA SER A 168 7.49 18.46 7.41
C SER A 168 6.78 17.73 6.27
N ALA A 169 7.44 17.58 5.12
CA ALA A 169 6.95 16.71 4.06
C ALA A 169 7.35 15.22 4.27
N VAL A 170 8.41 15.01 5.06
CA VAL A 170 9.07 13.73 5.32
C VAL A 170 8.11 12.68 5.89
N HIS A 171 8.30 11.43 5.47
CA HIS A 171 7.84 10.22 6.15
C HIS A 171 8.67 9.02 5.66
N ARG A 172 8.43 7.82 6.20
CA ARG A 172 9.08 6.58 5.74
C ARG A 172 8.98 6.42 4.22
N VAL A 173 10.09 6.02 3.60
CA VAL A 173 10.27 5.81 2.13
C VAL A 173 9.86 6.97 1.22
N SER A 174 9.61 8.17 1.75
CA SER A 174 9.21 9.34 0.95
C SER A 174 10.33 9.91 0.06
N PHE A 175 11.55 9.38 0.18
CA PHE A 175 12.66 9.58 -0.76
C PHE A 175 12.53 8.75 -2.05
N MET A 176 11.63 7.76 -2.10
CA MET A 176 11.38 6.96 -3.29
C MET A 176 10.39 7.69 -4.20
N TYR A 177 10.70 7.72 -5.50
CA TYR A 177 9.96 8.51 -6.49
C TYR A 177 8.44 8.29 -6.47
N PHE A 178 7.96 7.05 -6.23
CA PHE A 178 6.52 6.76 -6.13
C PHE A 178 5.86 7.56 -4.99
N HIS A 179 6.28 7.30 -3.74
CA HIS A 179 5.74 7.97 -2.55
C HIS A 179 5.95 9.49 -2.58
N PHE A 180 7.01 9.97 -3.22
CA PHE A 180 7.14 11.40 -3.49
C PHE A 180 5.99 11.94 -4.36
N MET A 181 5.72 11.32 -5.52
CA MET A 181 4.65 11.75 -6.41
C MET A 181 3.25 11.58 -5.80
N THR A 182 3.00 10.46 -5.11
CA THR A 182 1.65 10.09 -4.65
C THR A 182 1.30 10.60 -3.26
N GLU A 183 2.28 10.88 -2.38
CA GLU A 183 2.05 11.22 -0.96
C GLU A 183 2.73 12.54 -0.56
N VAL A 184 3.98 12.79 -0.99
CA VAL A 184 4.67 14.06 -0.66
C VAL A 184 4.10 15.23 -1.43
N ILE A 185 3.90 15.12 -2.75
CA ILE A 185 3.33 16.20 -3.57
C ILE A 185 1.95 16.64 -3.03
N PRO A 186 1.00 15.75 -2.70
CA PRO A 186 -0.27 16.13 -2.07
C PRO A 186 -0.14 16.71 -0.66
N LYS A 187 0.80 16.21 0.16
CA LYS A 187 1.11 16.82 1.46
C LYS A 187 1.64 18.26 1.30
N VAL A 188 2.55 18.48 0.35
CA VAL A 188 3.10 19.83 0.05
C VAL A 188 2.04 20.76 -0.54
N ALA A 189 1.07 20.25 -1.31
CA ALA A 189 -0.04 21.04 -1.82
C ALA A 189 -0.89 21.66 -0.68
N LYS A 190 -0.98 21.02 0.49
CA LYS A 190 -1.61 21.62 1.69
C LYS A 190 -0.76 22.73 2.31
N TYR A 191 0.57 22.61 2.27
CA TYR A 191 1.49 23.65 2.75
C TYR A 191 1.66 24.82 1.79
N ALA A 192 1.45 24.65 0.48
CA ALA A 192 1.73 25.65 -0.55
C ALA A 192 1.13 27.05 -0.27
N PRO A 193 -0.11 27.22 0.23
CA PRO A 193 -0.63 28.54 0.60
C PRO A 193 0.17 29.22 1.73
N PHE A 194 0.65 28.44 2.70
CA PHE A 194 1.47 28.93 3.82
C PHE A 194 2.90 29.25 3.37
N LEU A 195 3.49 28.42 2.50
CA LEU A 195 4.82 28.63 1.92
C LEU A 195 4.86 29.81 0.94
N ALA A 196 3.75 30.11 0.27
CA ALA A 196 3.61 31.32 -0.54
C ALA A 196 3.48 32.58 0.33
N ALA A 197 2.69 32.51 1.41
CA ALA A 197 2.45 33.63 2.32
C ALA A 197 3.66 33.99 3.21
N ASP A 198 4.49 33.02 3.58
CA ASP A 198 5.67 33.22 4.44
C ASP A 198 6.97 32.73 3.77
N PRO A 199 7.90 33.63 3.40
CA PRO A 199 9.24 33.29 2.90
C PRO A 199 10.16 32.58 3.92
N GLU A 200 9.92 32.75 5.22
CA GLU A 200 10.75 32.16 6.27
C GLU A 200 10.26 30.80 6.76
N LEU A 201 9.00 30.43 6.47
CA LEU A 201 8.56 29.04 6.58
C LEU A 201 9.39 28.17 5.62
N LYS A 202 10.17 27.26 6.19
CA LYS A 202 10.95 26.28 5.43
C LYS A 202 10.18 24.97 5.25
N LEU A 203 10.52 24.19 4.23
CA LEU A 203 9.91 22.90 3.90
C LEU A 203 10.97 21.79 3.95
N LEU A 204 10.80 20.85 4.86
CA LEU A 204 11.67 19.70 5.04
C LEU A 204 11.30 18.58 4.05
N THR A 205 12.23 18.21 3.16
CA THR A 205 12.09 17.17 2.13
C THR A 205 13.37 16.34 2.03
N TYR A 206 13.39 15.22 1.31
CA TYR A 206 14.64 14.47 1.10
C TYR A 206 15.60 15.17 0.11
N GLY A 207 15.11 16.16 -0.63
CA GLY A 207 15.91 17.17 -1.34
C GLY A 207 16.60 16.69 -2.61
N SER A 208 16.27 15.50 -3.10
CA SER A 208 16.83 14.94 -4.34
C SER A 208 16.48 15.79 -5.58
N ASN A 209 17.24 15.61 -6.66
CA ASN A 209 17.11 16.42 -7.88
C ASN A 209 15.70 16.36 -8.50
N PHE A 210 15.02 15.20 -8.41
CA PHE A 210 13.65 15.09 -8.92
C PHE A 210 12.63 15.80 -8.02
N GLU A 211 12.81 15.77 -6.69
CA GLU A 211 11.95 16.50 -5.76
C GLU A 211 11.95 18.00 -6.10
N GLN A 212 13.13 18.59 -6.29
CA GLN A 212 13.29 20.01 -6.62
C GLN A 212 12.52 20.40 -7.89
N ALA A 213 12.56 19.58 -8.94
CA ALA A 213 11.87 19.85 -10.20
C ALA A 213 10.34 19.96 -10.02
N TRP A 214 9.74 19.03 -9.28
CA TRP A 214 8.29 19.05 -9.01
C TRP A 214 7.88 20.08 -7.94
N LEU A 215 8.71 20.32 -6.93
CA LEU A 215 8.46 21.33 -5.88
C LEU A 215 8.45 22.75 -6.46
N ARG A 216 9.36 23.07 -7.39
CA ARG A 216 9.31 24.32 -8.17
C ARG A 216 8.01 24.45 -8.97
N ARG A 217 7.48 23.35 -9.52
CA ARG A 217 6.21 23.34 -10.28
C ARG A 217 4.97 23.53 -9.39
N LEU A 218 5.08 23.24 -8.09
CA LEU A 218 4.12 23.62 -7.03
C LEU A 218 4.33 25.06 -6.51
N GLY A 219 5.25 25.83 -7.08
CA GLY A 219 5.55 27.21 -6.68
C GLY A 219 6.47 27.34 -5.45
N ILE A 220 7.06 26.24 -4.97
CA ILE A 220 7.94 26.28 -3.79
C ILE A 220 9.33 26.82 -4.22
N ARG A 221 9.84 27.80 -3.49
CA ARG A 221 11.14 28.42 -3.74
C ARG A 221 12.27 27.55 -3.19
N ASP A 222 13.36 27.43 -3.94
CA ASP A 222 14.60 26.77 -3.50
C ASP A 222 15.11 27.29 -2.13
N SER A 223 14.96 28.59 -1.85
CA SER A 223 15.33 29.23 -0.57
C SER A 223 14.45 28.85 0.63
N GLN A 224 13.40 28.05 0.41
CA GLN A 224 12.58 27.46 1.46
C GLN A 224 12.87 25.96 1.64
N LEU A 225 13.57 25.30 0.71
CA LEU A 225 13.82 23.87 0.78
C LEU A 225 14.92 23.54 1.80
N VAL A 226 14.66 22.56 2.66
CA VAL A 226 15.62 22.01 3.61
C VAL A 226 15.79 20.52 3.34
N THR A 227 17.01 20.13 3.01
CA THR A 227 17.37 18.71 2.83
C THR A 227 17.37 17.99 4.18
N PHE A 228 16.53 16.97 4.29
CA PHE A 228 16.47 16.04 5.40
C PHE A 228 17.61 15.03 5.33
N ASN A 229 18.24 14.79 6.47
CA ASN A 229 19.21 13.73 6.66
C ASN A 229 18.83 13.04 7.98
N PRO A 230 18.42 11.75 7.97
CA PRO A 230 17.91 11.05 9.15
C PRO A 230 18.95 10.81 10.25
N LEU A 231 20.20 11.21 10.04
CA LEU A 231 21.22 11.29 11.10
C LEU A 231 21.05 12.50 12.01
N TYR A 232 20.27 13.53 11.65
CA TYR A 232 20.13 14.76 12.46
C TYR A 232 18.69 14.96 12.92
N ALA A 233 18.53 15.57 14.10
CA ALA A 233 17.25 16.07 14.58
C ALA A 233 16.93 17.45 13.96
N TYR A 234 15.69 17.68 13.56
CA TYR A 234 15.22 18.95 12.97
C TYR A 234 14.17 19.59 13.87
N GLN A 235 14.58 20.47 14.77
CA GLN A 235 13.72 21.14 15.74
C GLN A 235 13.12 22.44 15.16
N ALA A 236 11.87 22.75 15.49
CA ALA A 236 11.27 24.04 15.20
C ALA A 236 10.41 24.62 16.32
N ASP A 237 10.42 25.96 16.44
CA ASP A 237 9.56 26.69 17.38
C ASP A 237 8.07 26.54 16.98
N GLU A 238 7.78 26.53 15.67
CA GLU A 238 6.51 26.11 15.10
C GLU A 238 6.72 25.10 13.96
N LEU A 239 6.27 23.85 14.17
CA LEU A 239 6.36 22.74 13.21
C LEU A 239 4.98 22.46 12.58
N LEU A 240 4.88 22.61 11.26
CA LEU A 240 3.68 22.38 10.47
C LEU A 240 3.59 20.93 9.99
N LEU A 241 2.44 20.31 10.27
CA LEU A 241 2.06 18.94 9.94
C LEU A 241 0.73 18.91 9.19
N THR A 242 0.46 17.83 8.48
CA THR A 242 -0.88 17.49 7.97
C THR A 242 -1.48 16.33 8.76
N ASN A 243 -2.72 15.97 8.46
CA ASN A 243 -3.25 14.67 8.84
C ASN A 243 -2.33 13.50 8.42
N PRO A 244 -2.36 12.39 9.16
CA PRO A 244 -1.73 11.15 8.70
C PRO A 244 -2.44 10.63 7.45
N VAL A 245 -1.71 9.86 6.65
CA VAL A 245 -2.18 9.20 5.43
C VAL A 245 -1.52 7.83 5.38
N ASN A 246 -2.31 6.76 5.25
CA ASN A 246 -1.76 5.42 5.03
C ASN A 246 -0.97 5.39 3.71
N ILE A 247 0.24 4.82 3.74
CA ILE A 247 1.12 4.72 2.57
C ILE A 247 0.42 4.12 1.36
N SER A 248 0.66 4.71 0.18
CA SER A 248 0.01 4.34 -1.07
C SER A 248 -1.54 4.38 -1.01
N ARG A 249 -2.14 5.01 0.00
CA ARG A 249 -3.59 5.17 0.20
C ARG A 249 -4.01 6.64 0.29
N THR A 250 -3.31 7.51 -0.44
CA THR A 250 -3.59 8.95 -0.50
C THR A 250 -5.06 9.23 -0.86
N PRO A 251 -5.77 10.10 -0.12
CA PRO A 251 -7.15 10.48 -0.44
C PRO A 251 -7.31 11.11 -1.82
N ARG A 252 -8.51 10.99 -2.39
CA ARG A 252 -8.89 11.60 -3.67
C ARG A 252 -8.74 13.12 -3.62
N GLU A 253 -9.20 13.72 -2.52
CA GLU A 253 -9.22 15.15 -2.25
C GLU A 253 -7.80 15.72 -2.26
N ASP A 254 -6.86 15.03 -1.62
CA ASP A 254 -5.44 15.38 -1.59
C ASP A 254 -4.80 15.36 -2.99
N LEU A 255 -5.05 14.29 -3.76
CA LEU A 255 -4.55 14.15 -5.13
C LEU A 255 -5.12 15.24 -6.05
N LEU A 256 -6.43 15.50 -5.99
CA LEU A 256 -7.08 16.56 -6.77
C LEU A 256 -6.59 17.96 -6.35
N LYS A 257 -6.32 18.18 -5.05
CA LYS A 257 -5.75 19.43 -4.53
C LYS A 257 -4.34 19.69 -5.05
N ALA A 258 -3.52 18.65 -5.20
CA ALA A 258 -2.20 18.76 -5.82
C ALA A 258 -2.28 19.18 -7.30
N LEU A 259 -3.11 18.49 -8.08
CA LEU A 259 -3.31 18.78 -9.51
C LEU A 259 -3.87 20.19 -9.73
N SER A 260 -4.76 20.65 -8.83
CA SER A 260 -5.27 22.02 -8.82
C SER A 260 -4.19 23.06 -8.56
N ILE A 261 -3.28 22.82 -7.61
CA ILE A 261 -2.21 23.78 -7.24
C ILE A 261 -1.09 23.84 -8.29
N MET A 262 -0.86 22.76 -9.04
CA MET A 262 0.03 22.80 -10.23
C MET A 262 -0.53 23.64 -11.40
N GLY A 263 -1.78 24.14 -11.30
CA GLY A 263 -2.41 24.97 -12.32
C GLY A 263 -2.68 24.23 -13.64
N LEU A 264 -2.91 22.92 -13.59
CA LEU A 264 -3.10 22.11 -14.79
C LEU A 264 -4.44 22.44 -15.47
N PRO A 265 -4.48 22.55 -16.81
CA PRO A 265 -5.74 22.75 -17.52
C PRO A 265 -6.68 21.53 -17.36
N PRO A 266 -8.00 21.68 -17.60
CA PRO A 266 -8.97 20.58 -17.48
C PRO A 266 -8.53 19.32 -18.25
N PRO A 267 -8.93 18.10 -17.81
CA PRO A 267 -8.57 16.85 -18.47
C PRO A 267 -9.01 16.81 -19.95
N LEU A 268 -8.18 16.23 -20.82
CA LEU A 268 -8.48 16.19 -22.26
C LEU A 268 -9.69 15.25 -22.55
N PRO A 269 -10.64 15.68 -23.41
CA PRO A 269 -11.70 14.82 -23.92
C PRO A 269 -11.17 13.52 -24.54
N SER A 270 -11.99 12.45 -24.52
CA SER A 270 -11.58 11.12 -24.98
C SER A 270 -11.09 11.07 -26.43
N ASN A 271 -11.61 11.92 -27.32
CA ASN A 271 -11.18 12.04 -28.71
C ASN A 271 -9.87 12.85 -28.91
N GLN A 272 -9.37 13.51 -27.86
CA GLN A 272 -8.07 14.21 -27.86
C GLN A 272 -6.98 13.41 -27.11
N ARG A 273 -7.35 12.29 -26.48
CA ARG A 273 -6.43 11.34 -25.84
C ARG A 273 -6.06 10.26 -26.84
N THR A 274 -4.98 10.51 -27.59
CA THR A 274 -4.55 9.72 -28.75
C THR A 274 -3.31 8.85 -28.47
N SER A 275 -2.79 8.82 -27.25
CA SER A 275 -1.56 8.08 -26.93
C SER A 275 -1.82 6.76 -26.19
N LEU A 276 -1.09 5.71 -26.55
CA LEU A 276 -0.80 4.58 -25.68
C LEU A 276 0.60 4.81 -25.10
N VAL A 277 0.67 5.15 -23.81
CA VAL A 277 1.93 5.43 -23.13
C VAL A 277 2.46 4.14 -22.50
N TYR A 278 3.60 3.65 -22.99
CA TYR A 278 4.32 2.54 -22.37
C TYR A 278 5.45 3.08 -21.47
N VAL A 279 5.41 2.76 -20.18
CA VAL A 279 6.44 3.12 -19.20
C VAL A 279 7.48 2.02 -19.14
N SER A 280 8.62 2.24 -19.80
CA SER A 280 9.73 1.29 -19.83
C SER A 280 10.53 1.30 -18.52
N ARG A 281 11.22 0.18 -18.23
CA ARG A 281 12.21 0.07 -17.15
C ARG A 281 13.64 -0.17 -17.66
N ARG A 282 13.94 0.04 -18.94
CA ARG A 282 15.29 -0.19 -19.51
C ARG A 282 16.42 0.65 -18.89
N LEU A 283 16.10 1.78 -18.27
CA LEU A 283 17.05 2.63 -17.53
C LEU A 283 17.07 2.36 -16.01
N ALA A 284 16.29 1.38 -15.52
CA ALA A 284 16.21 1.03 -14.11
C ALA A 284 17.13 -0.15 -13.74
N SER A 285 17.56 -0.20 -12.49
CA SER A 285 18.42 -1.26 -11.94
C SER A 285 17.69 -2.55 -11.54
N ASP A 286 16.36 -2.57 -11.59
CA ASP A 286 15.54 -3.76 -11.29
C ASP A 286 14.21 -3.77 -12.05
N ARG A 287 13.63 -4.98 -12.18
CA ARG A 287 12.39 -5.32 -12.87
C ARG A 287 12.37 -4.86 -14.33
N THR A 288 13.49 -5.07 -15.03
CA THR A 288 13.58 -4.87 -16.49
C THR A 288 12.74 -5.92 -17.24
N GLN A 289 12.39 -5.67 -18.50
CA GLN A 289 11.61 -6.63 -19.31
C GLN A 289 12.54 -7.30 -20.33
N THR A 290 12.76 -8.59 -20.16
CA THR A 290 13.70 -9.39 -20.97
C THR A 290 13.29 -9.53 -22.44
N ASN A 291 12.02 -9.29 -22.76
CA ASN A 291 11.43 -9.30 -24.10
C ASN A 291 10.77 -7.96 -24.48
N GLU A 292 11.26 -6.84 -23.93
CA GLU A 292 10.63 -5.50 -24.10
C GLU A 292 10.47 -5.08 -25.56
N ASP A 293 11.46 -5.31 -26.44
CA ASP A 293 11.36 -4.88 -27.85
C ASP A 293 10.25 -5.62 -28.60
N SER A 294 10.10 -6.94 -28.38
CA SER A 294 9.00 -7.73 -28.94
C SER A 294 7.63 -7.27 -28.43
N LEU A 295 7.54 -6.85 -27.16
CA LEU A 295 6.34 -6.23 -26.61
C LEU A 295 6.06 -4.87 -27.26
N LEU A 296 7.08 -4.02 -27.42
CA LEU A 296 6.95 -2.69 -28.04
C LEU A 296 6.50 -2.79 -29.50
N ASP A 297 6.97 -3.78 -30.25
CA ASP A 297 6.55 -4.01 -31.64
C ASP A 297 5.07 -4.45 -31.71
N ALA A 298 4.64 -5.36 -30.82
CA ALA A 298 3.24 -5.76 -30.70
C ALA A 298 2.35 -4.56 -30.28
N LEU A 299 2.74 -3.80 -29.25
CA LEU A 299 2.02 -2.61 -28.81
C LEU A 299 1.97 -1.51 -29.88
N ARG A 300 2.97 -1.40 -30.77
CA ARG A 300 2.94 -0.46 -31.89
C ARG A 300 1.91 -0.86 -32.94
N HIS A 301 1.75 -2.16 -33.20
CA HIS A 301 0.72 -2.68 -34.08
C HIS A 301 -0.68 -2.40 -33.52
N GLU A 302 -0.93 -2.74 -32.26
CA GLU A 302 -2.23 -2.53 -31.59
C GLU A 302 -2.56 -1.05 -31.41
N ALA A 303 -1.59 -0.20 -31.09
CA ALA A 303 -1.82 1.25 -31.04
C ALA A 303 -2.27 1.75 -32.42
N THR A 304 -1.58 1.35 -33.49
CA THR A 304 -1.89 1.78 -34.87
C THR A 304 -3.27 1.30 -35.31
N SER A 305 -3.67 0.05 -35.03
CA SER A 305 -4.98 -0.49 -35.40
C SER A 305 -6.15 0.22 -34.70
N HIS A 306 -5.91 0.72 -33.48
CA HIS A 306 -6.88 1.52 -32.71
C HIS A 306 -6.77 3.04 -32.93
N GLY A 307 -5.94 3.52 -33.88
CA GLY A 307 -5.77 4.94 -34.17
C GLY A 307 -5.01 5.73 -33.08
N LEU A 308 -4.23 5.02 -32.25
CA LEU A 308 -3.41 5.58 -31.18
C LEU A 308 -1.93 5.62 -31.60
N GLN A 309 -1.18 6.55 -31.01
CA GLN A 309 0.28 6.60 -31.09
C GLN A 309 0.89 5.88 -29.88
N LEU A 310 1.75 4.88 -30.11
CA LEU A 310 2.65 4.38 -29.07
C LEU A 310 3.67 5.46 -28.70
N VAL A 311 3.75 5.79 -27.41
CA VAL A 311 4.73 6.72 -26.83
C VAL A 311 5.46 5.99 -25.71
N VAL A 312 6.79 5.98 -25.70
CA VAL A 312 7.58 5.31 -24.66
C VAL A 312 8.12 6.34 -23.67
N HIS A 313 7.92 6.09 -22.37
CA HIS A 313 8.53 6.84 -21.29
C HIS A 313 9.58 5.97 -20.58
N GLU A 314 10.85 6.30 -20.77
CA GLU A 314 11.99 5.52 -20.25
C GLU A 314 12.49 6.02 -18.88
N GLY A 315 11.90 7.09 -18.33
CA GLY A 315 12.35 7.73 -17.10
C GLY A 315 13.62 8.59 -17.25
N SER A 316 13.95 9.04 -18.48
CA SER A 316 15.14 9.87 -18.74
C SER A 316 15.13 11.16 -17.89
N PRO A 317 16.27 11.52 -17.23
CA PRO A 317 16.37 12.71 -16.39
C PRO A 317 16.28 14.02 -17.18
N ASP A 318 16.49 14.00 -18.49
CA ASP A 318 16.40 15.19 -19.36
C ASP A 318 14.94 15.57 -19.68
N MET A 319 13.97 14.70 -19.35
CA MET A 319 12.55 14.95 -19.63
C MET A 319 11.93 15.85 -18.53
N GLY A 320 11.86 17.15 -18.83
CA GLY A 320 11.25 18.15 -17.94
C GLY A 320 9.80 17.84 -17.53
N THR A 321 9.40 18.29 -16.35
CA THR A 321 8.11 17.94 -15.71
C THR A 321 6.89 18.22 -16.58
N ASP A 322 6.88 19.32 -17.32
CA ASP A 322 5.77 19.66 -18.22
C ASP A 322 5.63 18.68 -19.40
N ALA A 323 6.74 18.14 -19.94
CA ALA A 323 6.70 17.13 -20.99
C ALA A 323 6.15 15.79 -20.48
N VAL A 324 6.46 15.42 -19.24
CA VAL A 324 5.84 14.27 -18.55
C VAL A 324 4.35 14.50 -18.35
N ILE A 325 3.96 15.66 -17.80
CA ILE A 325 2.55 16.03 -17.61
C ILE A 325 1.77 15.94 -18.92
N ASP A 326 2.27 16.54 -20.01
CA ASP A 326 1.57 16.57 -21.30
C ASP A 326 1.47 15.20 -21.96
N MET A 327 2.46 14.32 -21.76
CA MET A 327 2.43 12.93 -22.23
C MET A 327 1.30 12.14 -21.56
N PHE A 328 1.23 12.15 -20.22
CA PHE A 328 0.22 11.38 -19.49
C PHE A 328 -1.18 11.98 -19.61
N ARG A 329 -1.32 13.30 -19.78
CA ARG A 329 -2.60 13.95 -20.07
C ARG A 329 -3.21 13.53 -21.42
N ARG A 330 -2.39 13.12 -22.39
CA ARG A 330 -2.80 12.61 -23.72
C ARG A 330 -3.02 11.10 -23.74
N ALA A 331 -2.74 10.39 -22.65
CA ALA A 331 -2.90 8.94 -22.59
C ALA A 331 -4.38 8.52 -22.67
N ARG A 332 -4.70 7.67 -23.66
CA ARG A 332 -5.90 6.83 -23.67
C ARG A 332 -5.69 5.60 -22.79
N VAL A 333 -4.48 5.04 -22.88
CA VAL A 333 -3.97 3.90 -22.13
C VAL A 333 -2.58 4.24 -21.61
N VAL A 334 -2.29 3.84 -20.37
CA VAL A 334 -0.95 3.70 -19.82
C VAL A 334 -0.70 2.21 -19.61
N MET A 335 0.47 1.70 -19.99
CA MET A 335 0.90 0.33 -19.72
C MET A 335 2.33 0.33 -19.17
N GLY A 336 2.65 -0.60 -18.27
CA GLY A 336 4.04 -0.85 -17.90
C GLY A 336 4.20 -1.80 -16.70
N PRO A 337 5.42 -2.29 -16.44
CA PRO A 337 5.79 -2.97 -15.20
C PRO A 337 5.48 -2.13 -13.95
N ASN A 338 5.10 -2.79 -12.87
CA ASN A 338 4.99 -2.17 -11.55
C ASN A 338 6.23 -1.33 -11.22
N GLY A 339 6.04 -0.06 -10.90
CA GLY A 339 7.13 0.82 -10.50
C GLY A 339 6.79 2.31 -10.53
N ALA A 340 7.72 3.11 -10.04
CA ALA A 340 7.50 4.53 -9.77
C ALA A 340 7.18 5.41 -10.99
N GLY A 341 7.58 5.01 -12.21
CA GLY A 341 7.21 5.72 -13.44
C GLY A 341 5.70 5.69 -13.72
N LEU A 342 4.97 4.68 -13.24
CA LEU A 342 3.51 4.64 -13.35
C LEU A 342 2.82 5.63 -12.39
N ALA A 343 3.52 6.25 -11.43
CA ALA A 343 2.95 7.29 -10.57
C ALA A 343 2.48 8.52 -11.36
N HIS A 344 3.07 8.79 -12.54
CA HIS A 344 2.62 9.84 -13.47
C HIS A 344 1.19 9.62 -13.99
N MET A 345 0.58 8.44 -13.78
CA MET A 345 -0.85 8.20 -13.96
C MET A 345 -1.72 9.21 -13.20
N MET A 346 -1.19 9.87 -12.16
CA MET A 346 -1.86 10.99 -11.50
C MET A 346 -2.22 12.17 -12.43
N PHE A 347 -1.50 12.35 -13.55
CA PHE A 347 -1.77 13.40 -14.55
C PHE A 347 -2.73 12.95 -15.66
N ALA A 348 -3.04 11.65 -15.73
CA ALA A 348 -3.94 11.11 -16.75
C ALA A 348 -5.40 11.43 -16.44
N ALA A 349 -6.20 11.66 -17.48
CA ALA A 349 -7.61 12.03 -17.33
C ALA A 349 -8.45 10.92 -16.67
N PRO A 350 -9.62 11.24 -16.07
CA PRO A 350 -10.61 10.23 -15.69
C PRO A 350 -10.98 9.31 -16.87
N ALA A 351 -11.26 8.05 -16.55
CA ALA A 351 -11.36 6.95 -17.50
C ALA A 351 -10.17 6.93 -18.48
N THR A 352 -8.94 7.04 -17.97
CA THR A 352 -7.76 6.49 -18.65
C THR A 352 -7.61 5.05 -18.17
N ILE A 353 -7.22 4.16 -19.08
CA ILE A 353 -6.93 2.76 -18.76
C ILE A 353 -5.48 2.68 -18.24
N LEU A 354 -5.25 2.06 -17.09
CA LEU A 354 -3.95 1.54 -16.70
C LEU A 354 -3.93 0.02 -16.90
N ILE A 355 -2.91 -0.50 -17.59
CA ILE A 355 -2.61 -1.93 -17.68
C ILE A 355 -1.27 -2.18 -17.01
N GLU A 356 -1.31 -2.62 -15.76
CA GLU A 356 -0.10 -2.88 -14.98
C GLU A 356 0.41 -4.32 -15.22
N LEU A 357 1.67 -4.43 -15.64
CA LEU A 357 2.39 -5.69 -15.75
C LEU A 357 2.95 -6.02 -14.35
N MET A 358 2.19 -6.81 -13.59
CA MET A 358 2.39 -7.00 -12.15
C MET A 358 3.14 -8.30 -11.86
N PHE A 359 4.30 -8.22 -11.20
CA PHE A 359 4.98 -9.41 -10.69
C PHE A 359 4.12 -10.12 -9.64
N ILE A 360 4.03 -11.45 -9.68
CA ILE A 360 3.09 -12.17 -8.79
C ILE A 360 3.54 -12.12 -7.32
N ASN A 361 4.84 -12.24 -7.03
CA ASN A 361 5.31 -12.47 -5.66
C ASN A 361 5.58 -11.15 -4.89
N ASN A 362 4.86 -10.96 -3.77
CA ASN A 362 4.81 -9.75 -2.93
C ASN A 362 4.25 -8.50 -3.64
N THR A 363 3.13 -8.67 -4.34
CA THR A 363 2.44 -7.65 -5.13
C THR A 363 2.01 -6.45 -4.27
N GLY A 364 2.44 -5.23 -4.62
CA GLY A 364 1.95 -3.98 -4.01
C GLY A 364 0.83 -3.36 -4.83
N MET A 365 -0.42 -3.42 -4.32
CA MET A 365 -1.65 -2.96 -5.00
C MET A 365 -1.85 -1.43 -5.02
N ASP A 366 -0.78 -0.67 -5.25
CA ASP A 366 -0.73 0.75 -4.93
C ASP A 366 -1.25 1.65 -6.06
N LEU A 367 -1.01 1.25 -7.31
CA LEU A 367 -1.56 1.92 -8.49
C LEU A 367 -3.06 1.64 -8.69
N TRP A 368 -3.56 0.53 -8.14
CA TRP A 368 -4.99 0.23 -8.05
C TRP A 368 -5.73 1.22 -7.13
N HIS A 369 -5.14 1.58 -5.98
CA HIS A 369 -5.69 2.67 -5.16
C HIS A 369 -5.64 4.01 -5.89
N LEU A 370 -4.50 4.37 -6.49
CA LEU A 370 -4.33 5.65 -7.21
C LEU A 370 -5.36 5.83 -8.34
N THR A 371 -5.58 4.77 -9.13
CA THR A 371 -6.53 4.79 -10.26
C THR A 371 -7.97 4.88 -9.78
N ALA A 372 -8.37 4.13 -8.74
CA ALA A 372 -9.71 4.25 -8.14
C ALA A 372 -9.96 5.64 -7.49
N ALA A 373 -8.94 6.22 -6.85
CA ALA A 373 -9.01 7.58 -6.31
C ALA A 373 -9.28 8.61 -7.43
N LEU A 374 -8.69 8.42 -8.61
CA LEU A 374 -8.78 9.34 -9.76
C LEU A 374 -9.86 8.98 -10.80
N ASN A 375 -10.72 7.99 -10.51
CA ASN A 375 -11.77 7.50 -11.41
C ASN A 375 -11.21 7.04 -12.77
N GLN A 376 -10.18 6.21 -12.72
CA GLN A 376 -9.48 5.58 -13.85
C GLN A 376 -9.69 4.05 -13.79
N SER A 377 -9.48 3.34 -14.91
CA SER A 377 -9.74 1.89 -14.99
C SER A 377 -8.46 1.09 -14.79
N TYR A 378 -8.47 0.12 -13.87
CA TYR A 378 -7.30 -0.69 -13.51
C TYR A 378 -7.39 -2.13 -14.06
N TYR A 379 -6.48 -2.47 -14.96
CA TYR A 379 -6.27 -3.81 -15.48
C TYR A 379 -4.90 -4.33 -15.03
N MET A 380 -4.82 -5.63 -14.77
CA MET A 380 -3.58 -6.30 -14.36
C MET A 380 -3.25 -7.47 -15.30
N VAL A 381 -2.01 -7.49 -15.76
CA VAL A 381 -1.39 -8.61 -16.48
C VAL A 381 -0.36 -9.24 -15.54
N PRO A 382 -0.62 -10.42 -14.94
CA PRO A 382 0.33 -11.05 -14.04
C PRO A 382 1.60 -11.49 -14.78
N LEU A 383 2.76 -11.28 -14.16
CA LEU A 383 4.07 -11.74 -14.64
C LEU A 383 4.50 -12.96 -13.82
N PRO A 384 4.38 -14.20 -14.35
CA PRO A 384 4.86 -15.39 -13.66
C PRO A 384 6.38 -15.34 -13.42
N ARG A 385 6.88 -16.23 -12.56
CA ARG A 385 8.32 -16.35 -12.24
C ARG A 385 9.01 -15.03 -11.80
N SER A 386 8.27 -14.04 -11.27
CA SER A 386 8.82 -12.72 -10.93
C SER A 386 8.37 -12.15 -9.57
N TYR A 387 9.16 -11.21 -9.05
CA TYR A 387 9.05 -10.65 -7.69
C TYR A 387 9.53 -9.19 -7.59
N TRP A 388 9.28 -8.52 -6.45
CA TRP A 388 9.56 -7.09 -6.27
C TRP A 388 11.04 -6.65 -6.44
N LEU A 389 12.02 -7.52 -6.22
CA LEU A 389 13.46 -7.26 -6.40
C LEU A 389 14.08 -8.06 -7.57
N ASP A 390 13.26 -8.53 -8.49
CA ASP A 390 13.68 -9.28 -9.67
C ASP A 390 14.59 -8.41 -10.57
N PRO A 391 15.76 -8.88 -11.04
CA PRO A 391 16.52 -8.15 -12.06
C PRO A 391 15.72 -7.94 -13.35
N GLY A 392 14.90 -8.90 -13.77
CA GLY A 392 14.05 -8.75 -14.96
C GLY A 392 13.27 -9.99 -15.35
N SER A 393 12.09 -9.77 -15.94
CA SER A 393 11.08 -10.80 -16.19
C SER A 393 10.44 -10.70 -17.58
N ASP A 394 10.03 -11.86 -18.11
CA ASP A 394 9.35 -11.96 -19.41
C ASP A 394 7.89 -11.47 -19.30
N VAL A 395 7.46 -10.62 -20.23
CA VAL A 395 6.05 -10.25 -20.38
C VAL A 395 5.31 -11.32 -21.19
N PRO A 396 4.15 -11.82 -20.73
CA PRO A 396 3.30 -12.69 -21.54
C PRO A 396 2.56 -11.85 -22.59
N ILE A 397 3.22 -11.63 -23.74
CA ILE A 397 2.81 -10.64 -24.76
C ILE A 397 1.37 -10.88 -25.23
N GLU A 398 0.97 -12.12 -25.52
CA GLU A 398 -0.40 -12.43 -25.97
C GLU A 398 -1.46 -12.03 -24.93
N GLN A 399 -1.20 -12.30 -23.64
CA GLN A 399 -2.07 -11.88 -22.55
C GLN A 399 -2.07 -10.35 -22.36
N ALA A 400 -0.93 -9.66 -22.55
CA ALA A 400 -0.85 -8.21 -22.46
C ALA A 400 -1.62 -7.51 -23.61
N VAL A 401 -1.43 -7.98 -24.85
CA VAL A 401 -2.13 -7.51 -26.06
C VAL A 401 -3.63 -7.80 -25.98
N SER A 402 -4.02 -9.00 -25.57
CA SER A 402 -5.44 -9.35 -25.41
C SER A 402 -6.11 -8.54 -24.28
N THR A 403 -5.38 -8.22 -23.21
CA THR A 403 -5.86 -7.29 -22.16
C THR A 403 -6.05 -5.88 -22.72
N LEU A 404 -5.14 -5.39 -23.57
CA LEU A 404 -5.27 -4.09 -24.24
C LEU A 404 -6.50 -4.03 -25.15
N ARG A 405 -6.70 -5.03 -26.02
CA ARG A 405 -7.89 -5.13 -26.89
C ARG A 405 -9.18 -5.18 -26.08
N TRP A 406 -9.21 -5.98 -25.01
CA TRP A 406 -10.35 -6.08 -24.10
C TRP A 406 -10.67 -4.73 -23.43
N ALA A 407 -9.66 -4.05 -22.90
CA ALA A 407 -9.83 -2.77 -22.23
C ALA A 407 -10.32 -1.66 -23.18
N LEU A 408 -9.71 -1.54 -24.36
CA LEU A 408 -10.14 -0.60 -25.40
C LEU A 408 -11.54 -0.91 -25.94
N GLY A 409 -11.86 -2.19 -26.15
CA GLY A 409 -13.17 -2.64 -26.62
C GLY A 409 -14.29 -2.30 -25.65
N VAL A 410 -14.13 -2.68 -24.38
CA VAL A 410 -15.08 -2.35 -23.30
C VAL A 410 -15.24 -0.84 -23.15
N GLN A 411 -14.14 -0.08 -23.12
CA GLN A 411 -14.22 1.37 -22.93
C GLN A 411 -14.74 2.12 -24.17
N GLY A 412 -14.65 1.53 -25.35
CA GLY A 412 -15.27 2.05 -26.57
C GLY A 412 -16.75 1.72 -26.72
N GLY A 413 -17.33 0.89 -25.83
CA GLY A 413 -18.67 0.34 -26.00
C GLY A 413 -18.79 -0.63 -27.18
N VAL A 414 -17.66 -1.11 -27.70
CA VAL A 414 -17.60 -2.02 -28.85
C VAL A 414 -18.02 -3.41 -28.38
N ARG A 415 -18.88 -4.09 -29.14
CA ARG A 415 -19.20 -5.49 -28.86
C ARG A 415 -18.04 -6.39 -29.30
N PRO A 416 -17.69 -7.44 -28.53
CA PRO A 416 -16.69 -8.41 -28.97
C PRO A 416 -17.12 -9.07 -30.29
N ALA A 417 -16.18 -9.29 -31.20
CA ALA A 417 -16.44 -9.88 -32.51
C ALA A 417 -16.92 -11.34 -32.41
N CYS A 418 -16.46 -12.06 -31.39
CA CYS A 418 -16.90 -13.41 -31.07
C CYS A 418 -17.21 -13.57 -29.57
N PRO A 419 -17.99 -14.58 -29.16
CA PRO A 419 -18.14 -14.94 -27.76
C PRO A 419 -16.77 -15.22 -27.10
N ARG A 420 -16.59 -14.83 -25.84
CA ARG A 420 -15.35 -15.10 -25.08
C ARG A 420 -15.01 -16.60 -25.15
N GLY A 421 -13.76 -16.90 -25.48
CA GLY A 421 -13.29 -18.26 -25.77
C GLY A 421 -13.45 -18.71 -27.22
N SER A 422 -13.90 -17.84 -28.12
CA SER A 422 -13.95 -18.08 -29.57
C SER A 422 -13.22 -16.99 -30.34
N GLY A 423 -12.57 -17.35 -31.44
CA GLY A 423 -12.00 -16.43 -32.41
C GLY A 423 -12.74 -16.49 -33.76
N PRO A 424 -12.63 -15.46 -34.61
CA PRO A 424 -13.05 -15.53 -36.00
C PRO A 424 -12.48 -16.77 -36.71
N SER A 425 -13.30 -17.44 -37.51
CA SER A 425 -12.90 -18.64 -38.25
C SER A 425 -12.56 -18.31 -39.70
N SER A 426 -11.52 -18.94 -40.23
CA SER A 426 -11.15 -18.85 -41.65
C SER A 426 -12.01 -19.73 -42.57
N ALA A 427 -13.08 -20.34 -42.06
CA ALA A 427 -13.86 -21.36 -42.76
C ALA A 427 -15.11 -20.78 -43.45
N PHE A 428 -14.93 -20.37 -44.71
CA PHE A 428 -15.97 -20.16 -45.74
C PHE A 428 -17.10 -19.14 -45.49
N ASN A 429 -17.26 -18.57 -44.30
CA ASN A 429 -18.14 -17.43 -44.04
C ASN A 429 -17.44 -16.39 -43.14
N GLU A 430 -17.28 -15.17 -43.65
CA GLU A 430 -16.86 -14.01 -42.85
C GLU A 430 -17.85 -13.80 -41.69
N GLY A 431 -17.34 -13.54 -40.48
CA GLY A 431 -18.16 -13.42 -39.26
C GLY A 431 -18.56 -14.73 -38.59
N SER A 432 -18.10 -15.89 -39.09
CA SER A 432 -18.23 -17.16 -38.34
C SER A 432 -17.23 -17.23 -37.18
N CYS A 433 -17.67 -17.68 -36.00
CA CYS A 433 -16.83 -17.83 -34.80
C CYS A 433 -16.56 -19.30 -34.48
N SER A 434 -15.31 -19.61 -34.10
CA SER A 434 -14.88 -20.95 -33.71
C SER A 434 -14.28 -20.96 -32.30
N ALA A 435 -14.74 -21.90 -31.47
CA ALA A 435 -14.26 -22.04 -30.09
C ALA A 435 -12.80 -22.50 -30.06
N CYS A 436 -11.96 -21.74 -29.37
CA CYS A 436 -10.50 -21.86 -29.40
C CYS A 436 -10.02 -23.26 -28.98
N PRO A 437 -9.07 -23.89 -29.70
CA PRO A 437 -8.51 -25.18 -29.32
C PRO A 437 -7.75 -25.12 -27.98
N PRO A 438 -7.61 -26.25 -27.26
CA PRO A 438 -6.72 -26.33 -26.11
C PRO A 438 -5.31 -25.84 -26.46
N GLY A 439 -4.65 -25.15 -25.54
CA GLY A 439 -3.42 -24.37 -25.81
C GLY A 439 -3.66 -22.91 -26.15
N THR A 440 -4.89 -22.53 -26.52
CA THR A 440 -5.21 -21.17 -26.99
C THR A 440 -6.42 -20.54 -26.29
N PHE A 441 -6.51 -19.21 -26.35
CA PHE A 441 -7.59 -18.44 -25.76
C PHE A 441 -8.06 -17.27 -26.65
N SER A 442 -9.20 -16.68 -26.31
CA SER A 442 -9.68 -15.41 -26.88
C SER A 442 -10.57 -14.68 -25.88
N THR A 443 -10.41 -13.37 -25.73
CA THR A 443 -11.33 -12.53 -24.96
C THR A 443 -12.68 -12.32 -25.65
N GLY A 444 -12.75 -12.60 -26.96
CA GLY A 444 -13.82 -12.18 -27.87
C GLY A 444 -13.50 -10.91 -28.67
N TYR A 445 -12.48 -10.14 -28.26
CA TYR A 445 -11.97 -8.96 -28.98
C TYR A 445 -10.75 -9.26 -29.85
N ASP A 446 -10.23 -10.49 -29.79
CA ASP A 446 -9.04 -10.92 -30.53
C ASP A 446 -9.39 -11.37 -31.96
N ALA A 447 -8.57 -10.97 -32.94
CA ALA A 447 -8.78 -11.30 -34.35
C ALA A 447 -8.62 -12.80 -34.67
N GLN A 448 -8.02 -13.57 -33.76
CA GLN A 448 -7.87 -15.02 -33.79
C GLN A 448 -7.69 -15.53 -32.35
N CYS A 449 -7.71 -16.86 -32.16
CA CYS A 449 -7.31 -17.44 -30.88
C CYS A 449 -5.78 -17.34 -30.71
N LEU A 450 -5.33 -16.82 -29.56
CA LEU A 450 -3.92 -16.60 -29.23
C LEU A 450 -3.38 -17.76 -28.40
N GLU A 451 -2.10 -18.10 -28.52
CA GLU A 451 -1.49 -19.15 -27.68
C GLU A 451 -1.19 -18.64 -26.26
N CYS A 452 -1.23 -19.54 -25.28
CA CYS A 452 -0.81 -19.24 -23.92
C CYS A 452 0.71 -19.04 -23.83
N SER A 453 1.15 -17.83 -23.46
CA SER A 453 2.57 -17.53 -23.18
C SER A 453 3.20 -18.53 -22.17
N PRO A 454 4.52 -18.80 -22.22
CA PRO A 454 5.18 -19.76 -21.33
C PRO A 454 4.85 -19.60 -19.83
N GLY A 455 4.58 -20.72 -19.16
CA GLY A 455 4.09 -20.75 -17.77
C GLY A 455 2.57 -20.67 -17.61
N TRP A 456 1.83 -20.45 -18.71
CA TRP A 456 0.37 -20.39 -18.75
C TRP A 456 -0.21 -21.52 -19.62
N VAL A 457 -1.43 -21.97 -19.28
CA VAL A 457 -2.11 -23.05 -20.01
C VAL A 457 -3.62 -22.84 -20.23
N ALA A 458 -4.16 -23.49 -21.25
CA ALA A 458 -5.60 -23.53 -21.56
C ALA A 458 -6.06 -24.97 -21.90
N GLU A 459 -6.44 -25.73 -20.87
CA GLU A 459 -6.77 -27.17 -20.98
C GLU A 459 -8.05 -27.49 -21.76
N ARG A 460 -8.98 -26.53 -21.84
CA ARG A 460 -10.32 -26.75 -22.42
C ARG A 460 -10.46 -26.03 -23.75
N LYS A 461 -11.14 -26.69 -24.70
CA LYS A 461 -11.67 -26.01 -25.90
C LYS A 461 -12.65 -24.92 -25.46
N GLY A 462 -12.58 -23.74 -26.05
CA GLY A 462 -13.41 -22.59 -25.67
C GLY A 462 -12.86 -21.76 -24.50
N SER A 463 -11.56 -21.83 -24.21
CA SER A 463 -10.94 -21.09 -23.10
C SER A 463 -10.94 -19.58 -23.34
N GLY A 464 -11.54 -18.80 -22.44
CA GLY A 464 -11.59 -17.34 -22.51
C GLY A 464 -10.36 -16.60 -22.00
N TYR A 465 -9.39 -17.35 -21.48
CA TYR A 465 -8.15 -16.92 -20.84
C TYR A 465 -7.23 -18.14 -20.69
N CYS A 466 -5.95 -17.91 -20.46
CA CYS A 466 -5.03 -18.92 -19.93
C CYS A 466 -4.92 -18.78 -18.42
N ARG A 467 -4.64 -19.88 -17.71
CA ARG A 467 -4.29 -19.88 -16.28
C ARG A 467 -2.79 -20.07 -16.08
N VAL A 468 -2.18 -19.39 -15.13
CA VAL A 468 -0.78 -19.61 -14.75
C VAL A 468 -0.65 -20.90 -13.92
N CYS A 469 0.32 -21.76 -14.24
CA CYS A 469 0.52 -23.01 -13.51
C CYS A 469 0.97 -22.76 -12.05
N PRO A 470 0.32 -23.34 -11.03
CA PRO A 470 0.70 -23.13 -9.62
C PRO A 470 2.03 -23.81 -9.27
N SER A 471 2.65 -23.40 -8.16
CA SER A 471 3.96 -23.91 -7.68
C SER A 471 4.08 -25.42 -7.42
N SER A 472 2.99 -26.19 -7.50
CA SER A 472 3.03 -27.67 -7.51
C SER A 472 3.23 -28.28 -8.90
N THR A 473 3.38 -27.44 -9.94
CA THR A 473 3.32 -27.84 -11.35
C THR A 473 4.20 -26.96 -12.26
N TYR A 474 4.44 -27.43 -13.48
CA TYR A 474 5.12 -26.70 -14.55
C TYR A 474 4.38 -26.83 -15.90
N ALA A 475 4.50 -25.82 -16.78
CA ALA A 475 3.84 -25.76 -18.08
C ALA A 475 4.74 -26.33 -19.20
N ASN A 476 4.62 -27.63 -19.49
CA ASN A 476 5.33 -28.28 -20.60
C ASN A 476 4.64 -28.00 -21.94
N GLY A 477 4.61 -26.72 -22.35
CA GLY A 477 3.76 -26.21 -23.42
C GLY A 477 2.45 -25.61 -22.90
N SER A 478 1.61 -25.15 -23.83
CA SER A 478 0.45 -24.29 -23.58
C SER A 478 -0.84 -25.01 -23.15
N VAL A 479 -0.88 -26.36 -23.17
CA VAL A 479 -2.14 -27.09 -22.99
C VAL A 479 -2.47 -27.41 -21.52
N TYR A 480 -1.55 -28.00 -20.74
CA TYR A 480 -1.82 -28.52 -19.39
C TYR A 480 -0.65 -28.34 -18.42
N CYS A 481 -0.94 -28.19 -17.13
CA CYS A 481 0.08 -28.14 -16.09
C CYS A 481 0.50 -29.56 -15.68
N VAL A 482 1.80 -29.87 -15.74
CA VAL A 482 2.37 -31.16 -15.30
C VAL A 482 2.77 -31.06 -13.83
N ALA A 483 2.46 -32.08 -13.03
CA ALA A 483 2.87 -32.13 -11.62
C ALA A 483 4.40 -32.17 -11.48
N CYS A 484 4.94 -31.42 -10.50
CA CYS A 484 6.33 -31.57 -10.09
C CYS A 484 6.58 -33.01 -9.55
N PRO A 485 7.81 -33.55 -9.70
CA PRO A 485 8.20 -34.83 -9.10
C PRO A 485 7.89 -34.91 -7.61
N SER A 486 7.56 -36.11 -7.12
CA SER A 486 7.17 -36.35 -5.72
C SER A 486 8.20 -35.79 -4.72
N GLY A 487 7.74 -34.91 -3.83
CA GLY A 487 8.60 -34.24 -2.84
C GLY A 487 9.23 -32.91 -3.30
N THR A 488 9.02 -32.50 -4.56
CA THR A 488 9.54 -31.24 -5.12
C THR A 488 8.42 -30.23 -5.41
N LEU A 489 8.76 -28.94 -5.42
CA LEU A 489 7.86 -27.84 -5.78
C LEU A 489 8.59 -26.81 -6.64
N ALA A 490 7.89 -26.24 -7.62
CA ALA A 490 8.37 -25.11 -8.39
C ALA A 490 8.48 -23.85 -7.51
N ALA A 491 9.59 -23.13 -7.65
CA ALA A 491 9.91 -22.03 -6.75
C ALA A 491 8.84 -20.91 -6.77
N MET A 492 8.36 -20.56 -7.97
CA MET A 492 7.30 -19.57 -8.22
C MET A 492 6.23 -20.14 -9.17
N PRO A 493 5.03 -19.53 -9.22
CA PRO A 493 4.02 -19.86 -10.23
C PRO A 493 4.50 -19.55 -11.66
N GLY A 494 3.99 -20.32 -12.61
CA GLY A 494 4.31 -20.25 -14.03
C GLY A 494 5.67 -20.81 -14.39
N SER A 495 6.12 -21.82 -13.64
CA SER A 495 7.25 -22.65 -14.01
C SER A 495 7.04 -23.32 -15.38
N THR A 496 8.12 -23.51 -16.14
CA THR A 496 8.08 -23.98 -17.54
C THR A 496 8.69 -25.36 -17.76
N ARG A 497 9.48 -25.86 -16.81
CA ARG A 497 10.33 -27.05 -16.99
C ARG A 497 10.47 -27.87 -15.71
N PRO A 498 10.73 -29.19 -15.78
CA PRO A 498 10.86 -30.04 -14.59
C PRO A 498 12.09 -29.72 -13.73
N ASP A 499 13.16 -29.13 -14.30
CA ASP A 499 14.35 -28.70 -13.56
C ASP A 499 14.14 -27.41 -12.73
N GLU A 500 12.97 -26.78 -12.84
CA GLU A 500 12.54 -25.69 -11.95
C GLU A 500 11.76 -26.21 -10.72
N CYS A 501 11.43 -27.51 -10.66
CA CYS A 501 10.83 -28.17 -9.50
C CYS A 501 11.94 -28.59 -8.53
N LEU A 502 12.01 -27.93 -7.37
CA LEU A 502 13.11 -28.04 -6.41
C LEU A 502 12.71 -28.89 -5.20
N ASP A 503 13.68 -29.62 -4.61
CA ASP A 503 13.54 -30.21 -3.28
C ASP A 503 13.39 -29.11 -2.18
N PRO A 504 12.94 -29.45 -0.96
CA PRO A 504 12.66 -28.45 0.08
C PRO A 504 13.86 -27.58 0.49
N ASP A 505 15.08 -28.13 0.49
CA ASP A 505 16.28 -27.41 0.95
C ASP A 505 16.78 -26.46 -0.14
N THR A 506 16.82 -26.91 -1.40
CA THR A 506 17.14 -26.05 -2.56
C THR A 506 16.05 -24.97 -2.76
N LEU A 507 14.78 -25.32 -2.56
CA LEU A 507 13.65 -24.38 -2.59
C LEU A 507 13.80 -23.26 -1.55
N ALA A 508 14.20 -23.60 -0.31
CA ALA A 508 14.45 -22.62 0.74
C ALA A 508 15.62 -21.70 0.38
N GLN A 509 16.74 -22.25 -0.09
CA GLN A 509 17.91 -21.48 -0.53
C GLN A 509 17.60 -20.54 -1.70
N VAL A 510 16.78 -20.97 -2.66
CA VAL A 510 16.37 -20.14 -3.80
C VAL A 510 15.46 -19.00 -3.35
N LYS A 511 14.48 -19.27 -2.47
CA LYS A 511 13.58 -18.24 -1.92
C LYS A 511 14.34 -17.15 -1.14
N GLN A 512 15.36 -17.53 -0.36
CA GLN A 512 16.22 -16.58 0.37
C GLN A 512 16.98 -15.61 -0.56
N ARG A 513 17.27 -16.00 -1.81
CA ARG A 513 18.04 -15.17 -2.78
C ARG A 513 17.20 -14.07 -3.45
N TRP A 514 15.87 -14.12 -3.38
CA TRP A 514 15.00 -13.13 -4.03
C TRP A 514 14.81 -11.86 -3.21
N LEU A 515 14.62 -12.01 -1.89
CA LEU A 515 14.43 -10.89 -0.98
C LEU A 515 15.53 -10.85 0.09
N PRO A 516 16.83 -10.82 -0.27
CA PRO A 516 17.89 -10.77 0.72
C PRO A 516 17.82 -9.44 1.47
N GLU A 517 17.82 -9.52 2.81
CA GLU A 517 17.78 -8.43 3.79
C GLU A 517 18.47 -7.15 3.32
N GLN A 518 19.71 -7.32 2.87
CA GLN A 518 20.65 -6.27 2.52
C GLN A 518 20.16 -5.43 1.33
N ARG A 519 19.52 -6.07 0.33
CA ARG A 519 18.93 -5.37 -0.82
C ARG A 519 17.61 -4.71 -0.46
N VAL A 520 16.80 -5.33 0.39
CA VAL A 520 15.56 -4.72 0.91
C VAL A 520 15.92 -3.46 1.71
N ALA A 521 16.84 -3.58 2.67
CA ALA A 521 17.36 -2.50 3.48
C ALA A 521 17.98 -1.38 2.64
N ALA A 522 18.90 -1.68 1.71
CA ALA A 522 19.50 -0.66 0.85
C ALA A 522 18.48 0.12 0.00
N LYS A 523 17.34 -0.51 -0.35
CA LYS A 523 16.26 0.11 -1.12
C LYS A 523 15.29 0.95 -0.27
N VAL A 524 15.01 0.57 0.98
CA VAL A 524 13.98 1.23 1.83
C VAL A 524 14.52 2.00 3.04
N SER A 525 15.78 1.81 3.45
CA SER A 525 16.39 2.50 4.58
C SER A 525 16.98 3.84 4.15
N ALA A 526 16.35 4.93 4.58
CA ALA A 526 16.90 6.27 4.43
C ALA A 526 18.21 6.45 5.24
N TYR A 527 18.30 5.78 6.39
CA TYR A 527 19.48 5.81 7.26
C TYR A 527 20.69 5.13 6.61
N TYR A 528 20.51 3.98 5.96
CA TYR A 528 21.57 3.33 5.15
C TYR A 528 22.13 4.29 4.09
N GLN A 529 21.24 4.96 3.34
CA GLN A 529 21.63 5.93 2.32
C GLN A 529 22.31 7.17 2.93
N ALA A 530 21.98 7.55 4.16
CA ALA A 530 22.64 8.65 4.86
C ALA A 530 24.06 8.28 5.31
N VAL A 531 24.24 7.13 5.96
CA VAL A 531 25.55 6.71 6.51
C VAL A 531 26.55 6.36 5.40
N THR A 532 26.12 5.69 4.33
CA THR A 532 26.98 5.41 3.17
C THR A 532 27.51 6.70 2.55
N ARG A 533 26.64 7.69 2.29
CA ARG A 533 27.04 9.02 1.80
C ARG A 533 27.96 9.76 2.80
N HIS A 534 27.67 9.72 4.09
CA HIS A 534 28.50 10.36 5.12
C HIS A 534 29.91 9.76 5.22
N ARG A 535 30.08 8.47 4.91
CA ARG A 535 31.38 7.78 4.97
C ARG A 535 32.28 8.02 3.75
N GLN A 536 31.84 8.80 2.76
CA GLN A 536 32.59 9.14 1.52
C GLN A 536 33.07 7.94 0.68
N HIS A 537 32.60 6.73 0.98
CA HIS A 537 32.89 5.51 0.22
C HIS A 537 31.59 4.83 -0.14
N ASN A 538 31.54 4.30 -1.37
CA ASN A 538 30.39 3.58 -1.92
C ASN A 538 30.32 2.14 -1.37
N GLN A 539 30.42 2.00 -0.04
CA GLN A 539 30.52 0.73 0.65
C GLN A 539 29.27 -0.12 0.41
N SER A 540 29.46 -1.40 0.10
CA SER A 540 28.37 -2.37 0.14
C SER A 540 27.86 -2.58 1.56
N PHE A 541 26.66 -3.12 1.71
CA PHE A 541 26.07 -3.40 3.02
C PHE A 541 26.95 -4.33 3.87
N ASP A 542 27.59 -5.33 3.25
CA ASP A 542 28.47 -6.30 3.91
C ASP A 542 29.72 -5.65 4.54
N GLU A 543 30.23 -4.57 3.95
CA GLU A 543 31.38 -3.82 4.46
C GLU A 543 31.07 -2.94 5.69
N LEU A 544 29.79 -2.73 6.00
CA LEU A 544 29.40 -1.93 7.15
C LEU A 544 29.73 -2.68 8.46
N PRO A 545 30.26 -2.00 9.50
CA PRO A 545 30.48 -2.61 10.82
C PRO A 545 29.20 -3.25 11.37
N LYS A 546 29.31 -4.39 12.08
CA LYS A 546 28.12 -5.20 12.41
C LYS A 546 27.06 -4.46 13.24
N ALA A 547 27.46 -3.55 14.13
CA ALA A 547 26.52 -2.68 14.85
C ALA A 547 25.69 -1.78 13.90
N LEU A 548 26.32 -1.25 12.84
CA LEU A 548 25.68 -0.43 11.82
C LEU A 548 24.77 -1.26 10.90
N GLN A 549 25.19 -2.46 10.50
CA GLN A 549 24.31 -3.41 9.80
C GLN A 549 23.05 -3.67 10.61
N ASN A 550 23.20 -4.00 11.90
CA ASN A 550 22.07 -4.29 12.79
C ASN A 550 21.16 -3.06 12.96
N ARG A 551 21.72 -1.85 13.08
CA ARG A 551 20.95 -0.60 13.15
C ARG A 551 20.15 -0.32 11.87
N VAL A 552 20.72 -0.60 10.69
CA VAL A 552 20.01 -0.49 9.41
C VAL A 552 18.91 -1.56 9.29
N LEU A 553 19.22 -2.82 9.60
CA LEU A 553 18.24 -3.92 9.56
C LEU A 553 17.09 -3.69 10.53
N SER A 554 17.35 -2.99 11.64
CA SER A 554 16.30 -2.65 12.61
C SER A 554 15.17 -1.78 12.04
N GLU A 555 15.33 -1.18 10.86
CA GLU A 555 14.24 -0.49 10.15
C GLU A 555 13.28 -1.47 9.43
N LEU A 556 13.64 -2.76 9.35
CA LEU A 556 12.82 -3.85 8.81
C LEU A 556 12.16 -4.72 9.89
N ASP A 557 12.63 -4.70 11.15
CA ASP A 557 12.00 -5.44 12.26
C ASP A 557 10.53 -5.01 12.41
N ALA A 558 9.60 -5.96 12.31
CA ALA A 558 8.18 -5.69 12.44
C ALA A 558 7.56 -6.57 13.52
N CYS A 559 7.04 -5.94 14.57
CA CYS A 559 6.37 -6.67 15.65
C CYS A 559 4.85 -6.63 15.44
N SER A 560 4.29 -7.72 14.94
CA SER A 560 2.84 -7.92 14.81
C SER A 560 2.39 -9.13 15.61
N GLY A 561 1.42 -8.95 16.51
CA GLY A 561 0.76 -10.08 17.15
C GLY A 561 -0.09 -10.86 16.14
N GLY A 562 0.10 -12.18 16.06
CA GLY A 562 -0.81 -13.10 15.36
C GLY A 562 -0.35 -13.64 14.00
N TYR A 563 0.66 -13.05 13.35
CA TYR A 563 1.26 -13.60 12.12
C TYR A 563 2.72 -14.01 12.33
N PRO A 564 3.16 -15.16 11.78
CA PRO A 564 4.55 -15.59 11.90
C PRO A 564 5.45 -14.72 11.02
N SER A 565 6.28 -13.91 11.69
CA SER A 565 7.56 -13.38 11.20
C SER A 565 7.58 -12.71 9.81
N SER A 566 7.87 -11.40 9.77
CA SER A 566 8.91 -10.98 8.83
C SER A 566 10.18 -11.76 9.22
N SER A 567 10.95 -12.24 8.23
CA SER A 567 12.12 -13.09 8.46
C SER A 567 13.27 -12.41 9.26
N TYR A 568 13.07 -11.14 9.63
CA TYR A 568 14.04 -10.25 10.28
C TYR A 568 13.68 -10.00 11.76
N GLY A 569 12.46 -10.38 12.15
CA GLY A 569 12.11 -10.78 13.51
C GLY A 569 11.84 -9.67 14.52
N CYS A 570 11.23 -10.09 15.64
CA CYS A 570 11.25 -9.37 16.91
C CYS A 570 11.63 -10.35 18.01
N ASN A 571 12.93 -10.55 18.26
CA ASN A 571 13.50 -11.11 19.50
C ASN A 571 15.04 -11.07 19.49
N ILE A 572 15.63 -9.93 19.87
CA ILE A 572 16.99 -9.89 20.42
C ILE A 572 16.93 -9.04 21.69
N ALA A 573 16.93 -9.68 22.85
CA ALA A 573 17.33 -9.01 24.08
C ALA A 573 18.84 -8.69 23.99
N PRO A 574 19.30 -7.51 24.42
CA PRO A 574 20.70 -7.12 24.26
C PRO A 574 21.62 -8.11 24.99
N GLN A 575 22.57 -8.70 24.25
CA GLN A 575 23.65 -9.45 24.86
C GLN A 575 24.44 -8.51 25.78
N SER A 576 24.54 -8.86 27.06
CA SER A 576 25.35 -8.10 28.00
C SER A 576 26.82 -8.19 27.59
N ALA A 577 27.48 -7.03 27.50
CA ALA A 577 28.94 -6.99 27.38
C ALA A 577 29.54 -7.59 28.66
N GLN A 578 30.01 -8.83 28.59
CA GLN A 578 30.77 -9.43 29.68
C GLN A 578 32.20 -8.90 29.66
N GLU A 579 32.49 -7.99 30.59
CA GLU A 579 33.88 -7.65 30.91
C GLU A 579 34.63 -8.89 31.41
N THR A 580 35.92 -8.96 31.10
CA THR A 580 36.73 -10.16 31.30
C THR A 580 37.25 -10.29 32.72
N THR A 581 36.78 -11.30 33.47
CA THR A 581 37.47 -11.78 34.68
C THR A 581 37.60 -13.30 34.72
N GLN A 582 38.87 -13.72 34.80
CA GLN A 582 39.42 -15.04 35.14
C GLN A 582 38.96 -15.52 36.54
N LEU A 583 38.96 -16.78 37.02
CA LEU A 583 39.42 -18.16 36.67
C LEU A 583 38.61 -19.15 37.60
N PRO A 584 38.87 -20.47 37.79
CA PRO A 584 38.99 -21.59 36.82
C PRO A 584 38.24 -22.91 37.18
N SER A 585 37.87 -23.69 36.14
CA SER A 585 38.01 -25.17 36.02
C SER A 585 37.21 -26.23 36.85
N THR A 586 36.92 -27.35 36.16
CA THR A 586 36.57 -28.73 36.62
C THR A 586 35.11 -29.04 37.04
N PRO A 587 34.63 -30.30 36.93
CA PRO A 587 34.68 -31.15 35.72
C PRO A 587 33.33 -31.88 35.40
N GLU A 588 33.27 -32.63 34.30
CA GLU A 588 32.09 -33.36 33.82
C GLU A 588 31.80 -34.68 34.58
N VAL A 589 30.51 -35.04 34.74
CA VAL A 589 30.03 -36.42 35.00
C VAL A 589 28.70 -36.65 34.25
N PRO A 590 28.41 -37.85 33.65
CA PRO A 590 27.27 -38.02 32.72
C PRO A 590 25.91 -38.37 33.36
N TRP A 591 24.87 -38.40 32.51
CA TRP A 591 23.49 -38.74 32.86
C TRP A 591 23.27 -40.22 33.24
N ALA A 592 22.96 -40.47 34.52
CA ALA A 592 22.21 -41.65 34.99
C ALA A 592 21.43 -41.30 36.27
N ASP A 593 20.36 -42.04 36.56
CA ASP A 593 19.46 -41.97 37.75
C ASP A 593 18.23 -41.02 37.71
N LEU A 594 17.47 -41.08 36.61
CA LEU A 594 16.17 -40.42 36.48
C LEU A 594 14.99 -41.27 37.04
N GLN A 595 15.03 -41.68 38.32
CA GLN A 595 13.92 -42.45 38.91
C GLN A 595 13.69 -42.38 40.44
N SER A 596 13.60 -41.18 41.02
CA SER A 596 12.81 -40.97 42.26
C SER A 596 12.34 -39.51 42.44
N GLN A 597 11.54 -39.25 43.49
CA GLN A 597 11.07 -37.93 43.95
C GLN A 597 10.00 -37.17 43.12
N SER A 598 9.23 -37.83 42.26
CA SER A 598 7.96 -37.28 41.75
C SER A 598 6.84 -37.31 42.82
N LYS A 599 6.85 -36.43 43.83
CA LYS A 599 5.76 -36.34 44.84
C LYS A 599 5.64 -35.06 45.71
N ALA A 600 5.98 -33.87 45.19
CA ALA A 600 5.97 -32.62 45.99
C ALA A 600 5.35 -31.35 45.35
N SER A 601 4.60 -31.46 44.23
CA SER A 601 4.21 -30.25 43.44
C SER A 601 2.73 -30.14 43.05
N PHE A 602 1.83 -30.96 43.59
CA PHE A 602 0.42 -31.05 43.13
C PHE A 602 -0.64 -30.36 44.02
N LEU A 603 -0.24 -29.61 45.07
CA LEU A 603 -1.20 -28.96 45.99
C LEU A 603 -1.37 -27.44 45.83
N THR A 604 -0.51 -26.74 45.08
CA THR A 604 -0.51 -25.27 44.98
C THR A 604 -1.51 -24.72 43.94
N ILE A 605 -1.75 -25.46 42.86
CA ILE A 605 -2.61 -25.03 41.75
C ILE A 605 -4.10 -24.91 42.13
N PRO A 606 -4.73 -25.86 42.86
CA PRO A 606 -6.15 -25.75 43.22
C PRO A 606 -6.47 -24.55 44.11
N ILE A 607 -5.55 -24.18 45.01
CA ILE A 607 -5.71 -23.08 45.97
C ILE A 607 -5.71 -21.73 45.23
N MET A 608 -4.82 -21.54 44.26
CA MET A 608 -4.78 -20.35 43.40
C MET A 608 -6.10 -20.15 42.64
N ILE A 609 -6.66 -21.21 42.06
CA ILE A 609 -7.92 -21.15 41.29
C ILE A 609 -9.09 -20.76 42.21
N ALA A 610 -9.16 -21.33 43.42
CA ALA A 610 -10.21 -21.00 44.40
C ALA A 610 -10.15 -19.52 44.85
N VAL A 611 -8.95 -18.97 45.09
CA VAL A 611 -8.77 -17.56 45.47
C VAL A 611 -9.19 -16.62 44.34
N ILE A 612 -8.78 -16.90 43.10
CA ILE A 612 -9.14 -16.08 41.93
C ILE A 612 -10.65 -16.10 41.70
N GLY A 613 -11.30 -17.27 41.79
CA GLY A 613 -12.76 -17.39 41.70
C GLY A 613 -13.49 -16.60 42.78
N GLY A 614 -13.01 -16.62 44.03
CA GLY A 614 -13.56 -15.84 45.14
C GLY A 614 -13.49 -14.33 44.93
N VAL A 615 -12.36 -13.82 44.41
CA VAL A 615 -12.19 -12.39 44.11
C VAL A 615 -13.12 -11.94 42.98
N ILE A 616 -13.24 -12.72 41.90
CA ILE A 616 -14.14 -12.41 40.78
C ILE A 616 -15.60 -12.41 41.26
N GLY A 617 -16.02 -13.41 42.06
CA GLY A 617 -17.36 -13.48 42.63
C GLY A 617 -17.70 -12.27 43.51
N LEU A 618 -16.75 -11.82 44.34
CA LEU A 618 -16.93 -10.64 45.19
C LEU A 618 -17.08 -9.34 44.37
N LEU A 619 -16.31 -9.18 43.28
CA LEU A 619 -16.42 -8.02 42.39
C LEU A 619 -17.77 -7.97 41.66
N VAL A 620 -18.28 -9.11 41.19
CA VAL A 620 -19.62 -9.21 40.57
C VAL A 620 -20.74 -8.91 41.58
N LEU A 621 -20.59 -9.36 42.84
CA LEU A 621 -21.54 -9.07 43.92
C LEU A 621 -21.55 -7.57 44.28
N LEU A 622 -20.37 -6.94 44.37
CA LEU A 622 -20.27 -5.50 44.64
C LEU A 622 -20.83 -4.65 43.48
N ALA A 623 -20.61 -5.07 42.23
CA ALA A 623 -21.19 -4.40 41.06
C ALA A 623 -22.73 -4.47 41.04
N THR A 624 -23.32 -5.64 41.33
CA THR A 624 -24.79 -5.79 41.39
C THR A 624 -25.42 -5.03 42.56
N ILE A 625 -24.78 -5.00 43.74
CA ILE A 625 -25.21 -4.17 44.88
C ILE A 625 -25.14 -2.66 44.51
N GLY A 626 -24.08 -2.22 43.83
CA GLY A 626 -23.94 -0.83 43.37
C GLY A 626 -25.03 -0.38 42.39
N VAL A 627 -25.48 -1.27 41.50
CA VAL A 627 -26.59 -1.02 40.57
C VAL A 627 -27.92 -0.87 41.33
N PHE A 628 -28.19 -1.70 42.33
CA PHE A 628 -29.40 -1.56 43.16
C PHE A 628 -29.37 -0.26 43.99
N TYR A 629 -28.23 0.10 44.59
CA TYR A 629 -28.13 1.32 45.39
C TYR A 629 -28.36 2.62 44.60
N ARG A 630 -28.08 2.64 43.28
CA ARG A 630 -28.37 3.80 42.42
C ARG A 630 -29.84 3.94 42.02
N ARG A 631 -30.64 2.86 42.04
CA ARG A 631 -32.10 2.95 41.78
C ARG A 631 -32.93 3.33 43.02
N GLY A 632 -32.38 3.19 44.23
CA GLY A 632 -33.10 3.46 45.48
C GLY A 632 -33.09 4.90 46.01
N ARG A 633 -32.57 5.90 45.25
CA ARG A 633 -32.29 7.25 45.81
C ARG A 633 -32.80 8.46 45.01
N LEU A 634 -33.77 8.26 44.11
CA LEU A 634 -34.45 9.33 43.36
C LEU A 634 -35.99 9.20 43.49
N SER A 635 -36.49 9.28 44.73
CA SER A 635 -37.93 9.39 45.01
C SER A 635 -38.19 9.92 46.43
N SER A 636 -38.08 11.24 46.64
CA SER A 636 -38.75 11.98 47.74
C SER A 636 -38.40 13.49 47.76
N GLN A 637 -39.19 14.32 47.07
CA GLN A 637 -39.56 15.69 47.48
C GLN A 637 -40.74 16.16 46.60
N VAL A 638 -41.55 17.11 47.11
CA VAL A 638 -42.99 17.18 46.77
C VAL A 638 -43.49 18.63 46.57
N ALA A 639 -44.16 18.86 45.44
CA ALA A 639 -45.19 19.90 45.17
C ALA A 639 -44.76 21.39 45.17
N PRO A 640 -45.58 22.34 44.66
CA PRO A 640 -46.93 22.18 44.08
C PRO A 640 -47.21 22.75 42.66
N ASP A 641 -48.05 22.02 41.93
CA ASP A 641 -49.19 22.42 41.07
C ASP A 641 -49.29 23.85 40.46
N ARG A 642 -49.54 23.90 39.13
CA ARG A 642 -50.63 24.72 38.56
C ARG A 642 -51.07 24.31 37.13
N SER A 643 -52.32 23.86 37.02
CA SER A 643 -53.24 23.98 35.84
C SER A 643 -52.92 23.28 34.49
N ALA A 644 -53.97 22.74 33.84
CA ALA A 644 -53.96 21.99 32.57
C ALA A 644 -54.88 22.66 31.52
N PRO A 645 -55.49 22.01 30.48
CA PRO A 645 -55.10 20.86 29.64
C PRO A 645 -55.34 21.07 28.10
N ALA A 646 -54.83 20.17 27.22
CA ALA A 646 -55.42 19.95 25.88
C ALA A 646 -55.10 18.57 25.21
N ARG A 647 -56.13 17.71 25.09
CA ARG A 647 -56.56 16.87 23.92
C ARG A 647 -55.49 16.14 23.07
N THR A 648 -55.36 14.79 23.18
CA THR A 648 -56.02 13.70 22.37
C THR A 648 -55.62 13.62 20.89
N GLY A 649 -55.25 12.45 20.32
CA GLY A 649 -55.12 11.08 20.87
C GLY A 649 -54.78 10.03 19.78
N SER A 650 -54.71 8.73 20.14
CA SER A 650 -54.67 7.48 19.30
C SER A 650 -53.78 7.44 18.03
N ALA A 651 -52.81 6.53 17.87
CA ALA A 651 -52.93 5.05 17.74
C ALA A 651 -53.70 4.64 16.45
N ASP A 652 -53.32 3.62 15.66
CA ASP A 652 -52.77 2.29 16.01
C ASP A 652 -51.70 1.73 15.02
N THR A 653 -51.23 0.52 15.30
CA THR A 653 -50.31 -0.32 14.50
C THR A 653 -51.02 -1.47 13.77
N GLU A 654 -50.48 -1.99 12.65
CA GLU A 654 -50.02 -3.40 12.49
C GLU A 654 -49.86 -3.91 11.04
N SER A 655 -48.75 -4.62 10.78
CA SER A 655 -48.60 -5.78 9.86
C SER A 655 -48.74 -5.62 8.33
N GLY A 656 -48.16 -6.58 7.57
CA GLY A 656 -48.53 -6.86 6.16
C GLY A 656 -47.43 -6.80 5.08
N GLN A 657 -46.63 -7.87 4.93
CA GLN A 657 -45.98 -8.28 3.67
C GLN A 657 -46.72 -9.55 3.13
N PRO A 658 -46.44 -10.15 1.93
CA PRO A 658 -45.36 -9.88 0.95
C PRO A 658 -45.71 -9.99 -0.59
N VAL A 659 -44.78 -9.53 -1.46
CA VAL A 659 -44.56 -9.86 -2.93
C VAL A 659 -45.72 -9.74 -3.96
N PRO A 660 -45.51 -9.87 -5.31
CA PRO A 660 -44.31 -9.61 -6.16
C PRO A 660 -44.55 -8.77 -7.46
N ALA A 661 -43.44 -8.37 -8.12
CA ALA A 661 -43.18 -8.30 -9.58
C ALA A 661 -43.99 -7.41 -10.59
N THR A 662 -43.25 -6.51 -11.25
CA THR A 662 -43.24 -6.15 -12.71
C THR A 662 -44.53 -5.79 -13.48
N PHE A 663 -44.59 -4.57 -14.09
CA PHE A 663 -44.43 -4.34 -15.56
C PHE A 663 -44.63 -2.85 -16.03
N PHE A 664 -44.19 -2.58 -17.27
CA PHE A 664 -44.56 -1.52 -18.25
C PHE A 664 -44.62 0.00 -17.89
N GLU A 665 -43.55 0.71 -18.31
CA GLU A 665 -43.49 1.70 -19.42
C GLU A 665 -44.63 2.75 -19.73
N ALA A 666 -44.16 4.00 -19.97
CA ALA A 666 -44.60 5.01 -20.97
C ALA A 666 -45.88 5.90 -20.83
N ALA A 667 -45.63 7.20 -20.52
CA ALA A 667 -46.47 8.41 -20.75
C ALA A 667 -45.56 9.69 -20.60
N ARG A 668 -45.62 10.85 -21.30
CA ARG A 668 -46.41 11.44 -22.42
C ARG A 668 -47.88 11.77 -22.10
N ARG A 669 -48.46 12.97 -22.35
CA ARG A 669 -48.17 14.18 -23.18
C ARG A 669 -48.69 15.47 -22.46
N ASP A 670 -48.47 16.77 -22.77
CA ASP A 670 -47.63 17.61 -23.67
C ASP A 670 -47.79 19.12 -23.22
N LEU A 671 -47.49 20.12 -24.07
CA LEU A 671 -47.82 21.59 -24.06
C LEU A 671 -46.71 22.58 -23.61
N GLY A 672 -46.35 23.62 -24.38
CA GLY A 672 -46.76 23.94 -25.77
C GLY A 672 -46.05 25.16 -26.42
N SER A 673 -45.68 24.99 -27.70
CA SER A 673 -45.46 25.98 -28.80
C SER A 673 -45.15 27.47 -28.55
N SER A 674 -44.08 27.96 -29.21
CA SER A 674 -44.20 28.95 -30.32
C SER A 674 -42.88 29.13 -31.09
N GLU A 675 -42.97 29.33 -32.42
CA GLU A 675 -41.85 29.57 -33.35
C GLU A 675 -42.41 30.33 -34.59
N PRO A 676 -41.60 31.17 -35.29
CA PRO A 676 -41.02 30.76 -36.60
C PRO A 676 -39.65 31.43 -36.92
N ALA A 677 -38.94 31.17 -38.03
CA ALA A 677 -38.69 29.99 -38.89
C ALA A 677 -37.69 30.41 -40.02
N ALA A 678 -37.19 29.43 -40.80
CA ALA A 678 -36.53 29.57 -42.14
C ALA A 678 -35.11 30.24 -42.18
N SER A 679 -34.17 29.86 -43.07
CA SER A 679 -34.13 28.82 -44.14
C SER A 679 -32.70 28.37 -44.50
N GLU A 680 -32.54 27.09 -44.85
CA GLU A 680 -31.75 26.46 -45.97
C GLU A 680 -30.32 26.96 -46.36
N GLY A 681 -29.37 26.11 -46.78
CA GLY A 681 -29.40 24.66 -47.05
C GLY A 681 -28.05 24.07 -47.55
N GLN A 682 -28.02 22.79 -47.96
CA GLN A 682 -26.88 22.07 -48.58
C GLN A 682 -27.29 21.46 -49.93
N PRO A 683 -26.36 21.21 -50.88
CA PRO A 683 -25.82 19.84 -51.12
C PRO A 683 -24.37 19.83 -51.70
N ALA A 684 -23.82 18.76 -52.30
CA ALA A 684 -23.48 17.40 -51.80
C ALA A 684 -22.68 16.61 -52.87
N ALA A 685 -21.64 15.85 -52.47
CA ALA A 685 -20.94 14.72 -53.16
C ALA A 685 -20.36 14.83 -54.61
N GLY A 686 -19.24 14.13 -54.91
CA GLY A 686 -18.75 13.93 -56.29
C GLY A 686 -17.30 13.43 -56.52
N ASN A 687 -17.12 12.13 -56.77
CA ASN A 687 -15.89 11.33 -57.04
C ASN A 687 -14.84 11.84 -58.08
N GLY A 688 -13.57 11.41 -57.93
CA GLY A 688 -12.72 10.93 -59.06
C GLY A 688 -11.40 11.69 -59.43
N PRO A 689 -10.24 11.01 -59.65
CA PRO A 689 -8.94 11.62 -60.05
C PRO A 689 -8.54 11.28 -61.53
N PRO A 690 -7.48 11.88 -62.15
CA PRO A 690 -6.10 11.34 -62.02
C PRO A 690 -4.89 12.31 -62.22
N ALA A 691 -3.70 11.86 -61.77
CA ALA A 691 -2.32 12.17 -62.24
C ALA A 691 -1.67 13.58 -62.06
N GLY A 692 -0.32 13.61 -62.01
CA GLY A 692 0.57 14.80 -61.92
C GLY A 692 1.32 15.09 -63.24
N PRO A 693 2.63 15.45 -63.30
CA PRO A 693 3.63 15.63 -62.21
C PRO A 693 4.57 16.88 -62.34
N ALA A 694 5.46 17.13 -61.35
CA ALA A 694 6.70 17.92 -61.52
C ALA A 694 7.78 17.63 -60.43
N ARG A 695 9.05 17.98 -60.71
CA ARG A 695 10.27 17.85 -59.87
C ARG A 695 11.16 19.11 -60.13
N PRO A 696 12.23 19.48 -59.37
CA PRO A 696 13.49 18.70 -59.39
C PRO A 696 14.57 18.86 -58.25
N SER A 697 15.33 17.78 -57.98
CA SER A 697 16.82 17.77 -57.79
C SER A 697 17.46 18.37 -56.50
N LYS A 698 18.68 17.99 -56.02
CA LYS A 698 19.70 16.97 -56.43
C LYS A 698 20.80 16.75 -55.33
N LEU A 699 21.64 15.71 -55.53
CA LEU A 699 23.07 15.55 -55.07
C LEU A 699 23.35 15.00 -53.61
N PRO A 700 24.53 14.39 -53.31
CA PRO A 700 24.57 13.02 -52.75
C PRO A 700 25.57 12.81 -51.53
N PRO A 701 26.34 11.69 -51.29
CA PRO A 701 26.25 10.94 -50.02
C PRO A 701 27.62 10.58 -49.32
N LEU A 702 27.60 9.57 -48.42
CA LEU A 702 28.72 8.83 -47.75
C LEU A 702 29.25 9.40 -46.40
N PRO A 703 29.89 8.58 -45.52
CA PRO A 703 29.87 7.12 -45.33
C PRO A 703 29.62 6.66 -43.86
N GLU A 704 29.75 5.35 -43.59
CA GLU A 704 29.73 4.74 -42.25
C GLU A 704 30.96 5.10 -41.38
N ALA A 705 30.83 5.01 -40.05
CA ALA A 705 31.95 4.97 -39.11
C ALA A 705 31.66 4.04 -37.90
N ASN A 706 32.67 3.27 -37.48
CA ASN A 706 32.57 2.33 -36.35
C ASN A 706 32.58 3.05 -35.00
N TYR A 707 31.85 2.51 -34.01
CA TYR A 707 32.15 2.76 -32.60
C TYR A 707 32.28 1.46 -31.80
N ARG A 708 33.48 1.25 -31.23
CA ARG A 708 33.83 0.22 -30.24
C ARG A 708 34.78 0.87 -29.23
N ARG A 709 34.68 0.44 -27.97
CA ARG A 709 35.44 0.93 -26.78
C ARG A 709 35.07 2.35 -26.31
N ALA A 710 35.32 2.73 -25.05
CA ALA A 710 35.40 2.01 -23.77
C ALA A 710 35.66 3.04 -22.65
N ILE A 711 35.53 2.63 -21.37
CA ILE A 711 35.94 3.37 -20.16
C ILE A 711 35.00 4.57 -19.86
N GLY A 712 34.61 4.87 -18.60
CA GLY A 712 34.79 4.13 -17.34
C GLY A 712 35.32 5.00 -16.20
N SER A 713 34.41 5.49 -15.35
CA SER A 713 34.68 6.12 -14.05
C SER A 713 33.42 6.10 -13.20
#